data_AF-A0A1L7CYF2-F1
#
_entry.id   AF-A0A1L7CYF2-F1
#
_cell.length_a   1.000
_cell.length_b   1.000
_cell.length_c   1.000
_cell.angle_alpha   90.00
_cell.angle_beta   90.00
_cell.angle_gamma   90.00
#
_symmetry.space_group_name_H-M   'P 1'
#
loop_
_entity.id
_entity.type
_entity.pdbx_description
1 polymer ?
#
loop_
_entity_poly.entity_id
_entity_poly.type
_entity_poly.pdbx_seq_one_letter_code
_entity_poly.pdbx_strand_id
1 'polypeptide(L)'
;MIIPQSWVTEVAAAGAEPGFAPTPAELDAGFVRVGFETEGHAPLEPVTGPLVLGRVEGIEELTGFRKPIRYCAVDVGGEQPQRIICGARNFAVGDIVAVALPGAELPGGFAISARKTYGHVSEGMMCSEAELGLAESSPGIIVLDQADLDHAAAAGAETGIGADARGVLGLDEEIFEVNVTPDRGYALSLRGLGREIASAFELPFTDPAGIEPLAASGECLPVELRPETDALRFGLRRVRGVDPAARAPWWLRRRLQLAGQRSVNLPTDVTNYVMLLLGQPMHAFDGARIAGGLVVRNAAAGERLTTLDHVERELDPGDVVICDDSGIQSLAGVMGGLTSEIGEGTTDVLLEAATWSPLRVFRTGRRHKLSSEASRRFERGVDPALVEPALDLACRLLAEYGGGEVDPGRTLVGEAPAPRAITMAATRPGEVAGVDYPRETVIARLREVGCAVTGDDPLTVTPPSWRPDLTMPADLVEEVLRLEGLEDIPVTLPVAPAGRGLTPRQIRRRAVGHALAHAGYLEIIPTPFTAADVFDTWGLAADDPRRAAVRVVNPLEADRPLLGTTLLPAMLESLRRNVSRGQVDLSLYGLAQVSLARGTGRSPMPDTSGRPPAEEIAAVIDSLPAQPLHVATVACGRVELDTPWGPGRDYTAADAIESARVVARAAGVELELAAAEHLPWHPGRCAELRVAGAVVGHAGELHPAVCRAANLPERTCAMELDLDALPLAERLPAPRLSSFPAVHQDLALVVDDAVPAAAVQATIAEGAGELLEQVRLFDVYRSEALGADRRSLAFALRFRAMDRTLTEDEASAARLAAAELARTRHGAQPRM
;
A
#
# COMPACT_ATOMS: atom_id res chain seq x y z
N MET A 1 15.26 2.25 6.19
CA MET A 1 16.69 1.88 6.24
C MET A 1 17.13 2.11 7.66
N ILE A 2 17.64 1.06 8.33
CA ILE A 2 18.07 1.15 9.72
C ILE A 2 19.52 1.61 9.75
N ILE A 3 19.82 2.65 10.52
CA ILE A 3 21.17 3.18 10.68
C ILE A 3 21.44 3.65 12.12
N PRO A 4 22.65 3.40 12.66
CA PRO A 4 23.06 4.01 13.93
C PRO A 4 23.43 5.49 13.74
N GLN A 5 23.04 6.32 14.70
CA GLN A 5 23.31 7.76 14.73
C GLN A 5 24.80 8.06 14.61
N SER A 6 25.65 7.38 15.39
CA SER A 6 27.09 7.61 15.39
C SER A 6 27.73 7.46 14.01
N TRP A 7 27.23 6.53 13.20
CA TRP A 7 27.81 6.24 11.89
C TRP A 7 27.41 7.31 10.86
N VAL A 8 26.16 7.78 10.88
CA VAL A 8 25.73 8.85 9.99
C VAL A 8 26.38 10.18 10.35
N THR A 9 26.53 10.50 11.64
CA THR A 9 27.19 11.73 12.08
C THR A 9 28.68 11.72 11.78
N GLU A 10 29.37 10.57 11.96
CA GLU A 10 30.76 10.40 11.57
C GLU A 10 30.97 10.67 10.07
N VAL A 11 30.14 10.08 9.22
CA VAL A 11 30.26 10.27 7.76
C VAL A 11 29.90 11.69 7.35
N ALA A 12 28.88 12.31 7.96
CA ALA A 12 28.50 13.69 7.68
C ALA A 12 29.58 14.70 8.12
N ALA A 13 30.27 14.44 9.24
CA ALA A 13 31.25 15.35 9.83
C ALA A 13 32.71 15.03 9.48
N ALA A 14 32.98 14.05 8.62
CA ALA A 14 34.35 13.64 8.26
C ALA A 14 35.24 14.77 7.71
N GLY A 15 34.64 15.85 7.18
CA GLY A 15 35.34 17.05 6.72
C GLY A 15 35.25 18.26 7.66
N ALA A 16 34.55 18.15 8.80
CA ALA A 16 34.25 19.24 9.71
C ALA A 16 35.24 19.31 10.90
N GLU A 17 35.27 20.45 11.59
CA GLU A 17 36.03 20.61 12.85
C GLU A 17 35.43 19.70 13.96
N PRO A 18 36.25 19.22 14.91
CA PRO A 18 35.78 18.35 15.99
C PRO A 18 34.64 18.98 16.80
N GLY A 19 33.60 18.19 17.11
CA GLY A 19 32.51 18.61 18.03
C GLY A 19 31.10 18.57 17.45
N PHE A 20 30.89 18.09 16.22
CA PHE A 20 29.55 17.80 15.71
C PHE A 20 28.95 16.58 16.43
N ALA A 21 28.03 16.84 17.35
CA ALA A 21 27.32 15.82 18.12
C ALA A 21 25.86 16.27 18.33
N PRO A 22 25.01 16.20 17.28
CA PRO A 22 23.60 16.56 17.43
C PRO A 22 22.90 15.59 18.38
N THR A 23 21.90 16.08 19.11
CA THR A 23 20.97 15.22 19.82
C THR A 23 20.13 14.40 18.84
N PRO A 24 19.54 13.25 19.26
CA PRO A 24 18.64 12.48 18.41
C PRO A 24 17.53 13.33 17.77
N ALA A 25 16.91 14.23 18.55
CA ALA A 25 15.84 15.10 18.07
C ALA A 25 16.32 16.13 17.03
N GLU A 26 17.55 16.65 17.16
CA GLU A 26 18.12 17.55 16.16
C GLU A 26 18.44 16.80 14.87
N LEU A 27 18.98 15.58 14.96
CA LEU A 27 19.26 14.75 13.79
C LEU A 27 17.97 14.35 13.06
N ASP A 28 16.92 14.01 13.81
CA ASP A 28 15.58 13.74 13.28
C ASP A 28 15.02 14.93 12.48
N ALA A 29 15.06 16.13 13.08
CA ALA A 29 14.68 17.36 12.39
C ALA A 29 15.57 17.66 11.17
N GLY A 30 16.84 17.28 11.23
CA GLY A 30 17.79 17.35 10.12
C GLY A 30 17.36 16.51 8.93
N PHE A 31 16.99 15.23 9.16
CA PHE A 31 16.45 14.35 8.12
C PHE A 31 15.18 14.92 7.49
N VAL A 32 14.23 15.37 8.32
CA VAL A 32 12.95 15.93 7.85
C VAL A 32 13.19 17.15 6.95
N ARG A 33 14.10 18.05 7.35
CA ARG A 33 14.43 19.27 6.59
C ARG A 33 14.89 18.97 5.17
N VAL A 34 15.67 17.91 4.98
CA VAL A 34 16.19 17.53 3.65
C VAL A 34 15.26 16.56 2.89
N GLY A 35 14.10 16.25 3.47
CA GLY A 35 13.03 15.49 2.81
C GLY A 35 13.01 14.00 3.13
N PHE A 36 13.64 13.56 4.22
CA PHE A 36 13.52 12.17 4.70
C PHE A 36 12.62 12.11 5.92
N GLU A 37 11.56 11.31 5.81
CA GLU A 37 10.75 10.91 6.97
C GLU A 37 11.49 9.82 7.75
N THR A 38 11.51 9.94 9.06
CA THR A 38 11.94 8.88 9.97
C THR A 38 10.71 8.14 10.46
N GLU A 39 10.71 6.80 10.38
CA GLU A 39 9.65 5.97 10.99
C GLU A 39 9.75 5.97 12.52
N GLY A 40 10.92 6.39 13.02
CA GLY A 40 11.21 6.63 14.43
C GLY A 40 12.71 6.50 14.70
N HIS A 41 13.08 6.82 15.93
CA HIS A 41 14.39 6.51 16.48
C HIS A 41 14.24 5.98 17.92
N ALA A 42 15.13 5.08 18.32
CA ALA A 42 15.15 4.56 19.69
C ALA A 42 16.58 4.28 20.16
N PRO A 43 16.89 4.52 21.45
CA PRO A 43 18.16 4.11 22.02
C PRO A 43 18.22 2.60 22.12
N LEU A 44 19.42 2.04 22.13
CA LEU A 44 19.63 0.66 22.57
C LEU A 44 19.10 0.48 24.00
N GLU A 45 18.54 -0.70 24.29
CA GLU A 45 18.02 -0.98 25.62
C GLU A 45 19.19 -0.91 26.64
N PRO A 46 19.08 -0.07 27.69
CA PRO A 46 20.23 0.24 28.52
C PRO A 46 20.59 -0.93 29.43
N VAL A 47 21.88 -1.24 29.49
CA VAL A 47 22.45 -2.07 30.57
C VAL A 47 22.75 -1.15 31.75
N THR A 48 22.25 -1.46 32.94
CA THR A 48 22.57 -0.70 34.17
C THR A 48 23.51 -1.48 35.10
N GLY A 49 24.18 -0.80 36.03
CA GLY A 49 25.12 -1.42 36.97
C GLY A 49 26.47 -1.85 36.33
N PRO A 50 27.26 -2.71 37.01
CA PRO A 50 28.63 -3.02 36.61
C PRO A 50 28.71 -3.96 35.39
N LEU A 51 28.94 -3.39 34.22
CA LEU A 51 29.32 -4.07 32.98
C LEU A 51 30.77 -3.68 32.64
N VAL A 52 31.70 -4.63 32.71
CA VAL A 52 33.14 -4.33 32.63
C VAL A 52 33.88 -5.25 31.65
N LEU A 53 35.04 -4.80 31.19
CA LEU A 53 35.98 -5.64 30.44
C LEU A 53 36.65 -6.63 31.39
N GLY A 54 36.58 -7.92 31.07
CA GLY A 54 37.23 -8.98 31.82
C GLY A 54 38.22 -9.76 30.96
N ARG A 55 39.24 -10.35 31.59
CA ARG A 55 40.20 -11.25 30.94
C ARG A 55 40.09 -12.64 31.53
N VAL A 56 39.94 -13.65 30.67
CA VAL A 56 39.81 -15.04 31.11
C VAL A 56 41.19 -15.58 31.51
N GLU A 57 41.40 -15.86 32.79
CA GLU A 57 42.68 -16.35 33.31
C GLU A 57 42.75 -17.89 33.43
N GLY A 58 41.59 -18.54 33.56
CA GLY A 58 41.54 -19.99 33.71
C GLY A 58 40.17 -20.56 33.37
N ILE A 59 40.17 -21.75 32.76
CA ILE A 59 38.96 -22.48 32.37
C ILE A 59 39.03 -23.89 32.96
N GLU A 60 38.05 -24.25 33.79
CA GLU A 60 37.82 -25.60 34.28
C GLU A 60 36.58 -26.19 33.57
N GLU A 61 36.72 -27.35 32.93
CA GLU A 61 35.58 -28.03 32.30
C GLU A 61 34.83 -28.90 33.30
N LEU A 62 33.54 -28.59 33.50
CA LEU A 62 32.64 -29.36 34.34
C LEU A 62 31.99 -30.49 33.53
N THR A 63 32.33 -31.73 33.87
CA THR A 63 31.78 -32.94 33.25
C THR A 63 30.59 -33.50 34.05
N GLY A 64 29.63 -34.16 33.38
CA GLY A 64 28.47 -34.80 34.03
C GLY A 64 27.10 -34.15 33.75
N PHE A 65 27.05 -33.13 32.90
CA PHE A 65 25.82 -32.47 32.44
C PHE A 65 25.53 -32.79 30.96
N ARG A 66 24.30 -32.51 30.49
CA ARG A 66 23.89 -32.77 29.08
C ARG A 66 24.79 -32.08 28.05
N LYS A 67 25.37 -30.93 28.39
CA LYS A 67 26.39 -30.22 27.62
C LYS A 67 27.55 -29.89 28.59
N PRO A 68 28.82 -29.98 28.17
CA PRO A 68 29.92 -29.62 29.06
C PRO A 68 29.93 -28.10 29.29
N ILE A 69 30.01 -27.70 30.55
CA ILE A 69 29.94 -26.30 31.03
C ILE A 69 31.33 -25.88 31.50
N ARG A 70 31.68 -24.60 31.37
CA ARG A 70 32.97 -24.05 31.81
C ARG A 70 32.82 -23.24 33.09
N TYR A 71 33.69 -23.48 34.06
CA TYR A 71 33.87 -22.68 35.26
C TYR A 71 35.15 -21.86 35.11
N CYS A 72 34.99 -20.55 34.96
CA CYS A 72 36.06 -19.66 34.51
C CYS A 72 36.53 -18.74 35.65
N ALA A 73 37.83 -18.51 35.75
CA ALA A 73 38.40 -17.39 36.51
C ALA A 73 38.55 -16.20 35.56
N VAL A 74 37.92 -15.07 35.88
CA VAL A 74 37.93 -13.87 35.03
C VAL A 74 38.45 -12.69 35.85
N ASP A 75 39.59 -12.13 35.44
CA ASP A 75 40.12 -10.87 35.98
C ASP A 75 39.24 -9.72 35.49
N VAL A 76 38.69 -8.95 36.42
CA VAL A 76 37.85 -7.78 36.15
C VAL A 76 38.41 -6.52 36.83
N GLY A 77 39.72 -6.49 37.10
CA GLY A 77 40.41 -5.34 37.71
C GLY A 77 40.31 -5.25 39.24
N GLY A 78 39.82 -6.31 39.90
CA GLY A 78 39.75 -6.42 41.36
C GLY A 78 40.92 -7.18 41.99
N GLU A 79 40.96 -7.29 43.33
CA GLU A 79 42.03 -8.01 44.05
C GLU A 79 42.06 -9.53 43.78
N GLN A 80 40.92 -10.12 43.40
CA GLN A 80 40.80 -11.54 43.04
C GLN A 80 39.94 -11.73 41.78
N PRO A 81 40.28 -12.70 40.91
CA PRO A 81 39.45 -13.05 39.76
C PRO A 81 38.06 -13.52 40.16
N GLN A 82 37.05 -13.06 39.45
CA GLN A 82 35.66 -13.49 39.64
C GLN A 82 35.46 -14.89 39.07
N ARG A 83 34.64 -15.69 39.75
CA ARG A 83 34.33 -17.05 39.32
C ARG A 83 33.02 -17.07 38.54
N ILE A 84 33.08 -17.33 37.24
CA ILE A 84 31.92 -17.21 36.33
C ILE A 84 31.68 -18.52 35.60
N ILE A 85 30.43 -18.98 35.61
CA ILE A 85 30.00 -20.12 34.80
C ILE A 85 29.56 -19.64 33.42
N CYS A 86 30.09 -20.29 32.37
CA CYS A 86 29.71 -20.02 30.99
C CYS A 86 29.54 -21.31 30.19
N GLY A 87 28.51 -21.33 29.33
CA GLY A 87 28.25 -22.43 28.40
C GLY A 87 28.88 -22.23 27.02
N ALA A 88 29.35 -21.02 26.70
CA ALA A 88 29.91 -20.68 25.40
C ALA A 88 31.29 -21.34 25.20
N ARG A 89 31.69 -21.48 23.92
CA ARG A 89 32.92 -22.19 23.53
C ARG A 89 33.83 -21.41 22.60
N ASN A 90 33.40 -20.24 22.16
CA ASN A 90 34.12 -19.38 21.22
C ASN A 90 35.20 -18.51 21.90
N PHE A 91 35.66 -18.89 23.09
CA PHE A 91 36.68 -18.18 23.86
C PHE A 91 37.69 -19.16 24.49
N ALA A 92 38.88 -18.65 24.77
CA ALA A 92 40.03 -19.32 25.36
C ALA A 92 40.62 -18.52 26.55
N VAL A 93 41.59 -19.11 27.24
CA VAL A 93 42.37 -18.40 28.27
C VAL A 93 43.20 -17.31 27.60
N GLY A 94 43.14 -16.10 28.14
CA GLY A 94 43.77 -14.89 27.60
C GLY A 94 42.80 -13.93 26.92
N ASP A 95 41.63 -14.42 26.50
CA ASP A 95 40.65 -13.61 25.78
C ASP A 95 40.03 -12.52 26.66
N ILE A 96 39.72 -11.39 26.01
CA ILE A 96 39.04 -10.25 26.62
C ILE A 96 37.55 -10.34 26.28
N VAL A 97 36.70 -10.21 27.30
CA VAL A 97 35.27 -10.47 27.24
C VAL A 97 34.48 -9.39 27.96
N ALA A 98 33.21 -9.22 27.59
CA ALA A 98 32.28 -8.36 28.33
C ALA A 98 31.68 -9.12 29.52
N VAL A 99 31.77 -8.56 30.73
CA VAL A 99 31.33 -9.21 31.97
C VAL A 99 30.29 -8.34 32.70
N ALA A 100 29.09 -8.88 32.87
CA ALA A 100 28.10 -8.31 33.77
C ALA A 100 28.26 -8.90 35.18
N LEU A 101 28.58 -8.05 36.14
CA LEU A 101 28.81 -8.42 37.54
C LEU A 101 27.51 -8.34 38.37
N PRO A 102 27.46 -8.95 39.57
CA PRO A 102 26.31 -8.82 40.45
C PRO A 102 25.92 -7.36 40.71
N GLY A 103 24.64 -7.05 40.55
CA GLY A 103 24.11 -5.69 40.58
C GLY A 103 23.94 -5.05 39.20
N ALA A 104 24.40 -5.70 38.12
CA ALA A 104 24.07 -5.29 36.76
C ALA A 104 22.65 -5.74 36.37
N GLU A 105 22.00 -5.01 35.48
CA GLU A 105 20.72 -5.38 34.89
C GLU A 105 20.83 -5.29 33.38
N LEU A 106 20.63 -6.41 32.69
CA LEU A 106 20.68 -6.52 31.24
C LEU A 106 19.30 -6.20 30.62
N PRO A 107 19.25 -5.91 29.31
CA PRO A 107 18.02 -5.80 28.52
C PRO A 107 16.97 -6.88 28.85
N GLY A 108 15.70 -6.48 28.89
CA GLY A 108 14.58 -7.33 29.31
C GLY A 108 14.41 -7.46 30.83
N GLY A 109 15.09 -6.61 31.63
CA GLY A 109 14.98 -6.60 33.09
C GLY A 109 15.70 -7.75 33.79
N PHE A 110 16.80 -8.23 33.18
CA PHE A 110 17.51 -9.41 33.68
C PHE A 110 18.60 -9.01 34.69
N ALA A 111 18.23 -9.03 35.98
CA ALA A 111 19.14 -8.70 37.08
C ALA A 111 20.20 -9.80 37.33
N ILE A 112 21.47 -9.39 37.33
CA ILE A 112 22.62 -10.26 37.62
C ILE A 112 22.85 -10.33 39.13
N SER A 113 22.90 -11.56 39.63
CA SER A 113 23.20 -11.87 41.04
C SER A 113 24.15 -13.05 41.13
N ALA A 114 24.94 -13.09 42.21
CA ALA A 114 25.78 -14.24 42.52
C ALA A 114 24.87 -15.44 42.85
N ARG A 115 24.93 -16.49 42.04
CA ARG A 115 24.06 -17.67 42.18
C ARG A 115 24.83 -18.96 42.11
N LYS A 116 24.36 -19.97 42.86
CA LYS A 116 24.91 -21.31 42.78
C LYS A 116 24.28 -22.05 41.60
N THR A 117 25.09 -22.44 40.63
CA THR A 117 24.66 -23.23 39.47
C THR A 117 25.73 -24.25 39.10
N TYR A 118 25.34 -25.39 38.55
CA TYR A 118 26.24 -26.50 38.20
C TYR A 118 27.24 -26.93 39.32
N GLY A 119 26.88 -26.73 40.59
CA GLY A 119 27.71 -27.08 41.75
C GLY A 119 28.64 -25.97 42.26
N HIS A 120 28.85 -24.88 41.51
CA HIS A 120 29.73 -23.77 41.87
C HIS A 120 28.94 -22.45 42.01
N VAL A 121 29.55 -21.45 42.64
CA VAL A 121 28.99 -20.09 42.69
C VAL A 121 29.47 -19.34 41.44
N SER A 122 28.53 -18.74 40.70
CA SER A 122 28.82 -17.87 39.56
C SER A 122 28.59 -16.42 39.97
N GLU A 123 29.65 -15.63 40.01
CA GLU A 123 29.71 -14.23 40.44
C GLU A 123 29.56 -13.28 39.25
N GLY A 124 28.53 -13.51 38.44
CA GLY A 124 28.27 -12.74 37.22
C GLY A 124 28.07 -13.63 35.99
N MET A 125 28.19 -13.00 34.82
CA MET A 125 27.96 -13.58 33.51
C MET A 125 28.87 -12.94 32.47
N MET A 126 29.48 -13.74 31.59
CA MET A 126 30.10 -13.25 30.36
C MET A 126 29.01 -13.08 29.30
N CYS A 127 28.89 -11.89 28.72
CA CYS A 127 27.76 -11.49 27.91
C CYS A 127 27.97 -11.78 26.42
N SER A 128 26.90 -12.20 25.76
CA SER A 128 26.76 -12.28 24.32
C SER A 128 26.14 -11.01 23.73
N GLU A 129 26.25 -10.86 22.41
CA GLU A 129 25.62 -9.75 21.67
C GLU A 129 24.10 -9.72 21.87
N ALA A 130 23.47 -10.89 21.94
CA ALA A 130 22.02 -11.00 22.14
C ALA A 130 21.59 -10.61 23.55
N GLU A 131 22.36 -10.97 24.57
CA GLU A 131 22.08 -10.60 25.97
C GLU A 131 22.25 -9.09 26.21
N LEU A 132 23.06 -8.40 25.38
CA LEU A 132 23.22 -6.95 25.42
C LEU A 132 22.29 -6.20 24.45
N GLY A 133 21.35 -6.88 23.79
CA GLY A 133 20.39 -6.25 22.88
C GLY A 133 20.99 -5.79 21.54
N LEU A 134 22.19 -6.26 21.16
CA LEU A 134 22.85 -5.90 19.91
C LEU A 134 22.45 -6.81 18.73
N ALA A 135 21.89 -7.99 19.01
CA ALA A 135 21.43 -8.95 18.00
C ALA A 135 20.27 -9.80 18.53
N GLU A 136 19.45 -10.38 17.66
CA GLU A 136 18.38 -11.31 18.09
C GLU A 136 18.94 -12.62 18.68
N SER A 137 20.08 -13.08 18.18
CA SER A 137 20.75 -14.29 18.64
C SER A 137 22.25 -14.21 18.42
N SER A 138 23.01 -14.94 19.21
CA SER A 138 24.47 -15.04 19.08
C SER A 138 24.94 -16.47 19.33
N PRO A 139 25.91 -16.99 18.56
CA PRO A 139 26.44 -18.35 18.74
C PRO A 139 27.33 -18.48 19.99
N GLY A 140 27.70 -17.38 20.64
CA GLY A 140 28.63 -17.36 21.77
C GLY A 140 28.68 -16.01 22.49
N ILE A 141 29.70 -15.82 23.33
CA ILE A 141 29.93 -14.56 24.04
C ILE A 141 30.72 -13.56 23.19
N ILE A 142 30.71 -12.28 23.58
CA ILE A 142 31.57 -11.27 22.97
C ILE A 142 33.02 -11.55 23.38
N VAL A 143 33.89 -11.64 22.37
CA VAL A 143 35.34 -11.76 22.52
C VAL A 143 35.96 -10.63 21.72
N LEU A 144 36.81 -9.84 22.37
CA LEU A 144 37.47 -8.67 21.81
C LEU A 144 38.96 -8.96 21.67
N ASP A 145 39.53 -8.59 20.53
CA ASP A 145 40.97 -8.65 20.32
C ASP A 145 41.66 -7.32 20.66
N GLN A 146 42.99 -7.29 20.54
CA GLN A 146 43.75 -6.08 20.83
C GLN A 146 43.46 -4.95 19.84
N ALA A 147 43.17 -5.26 18.57
CA ALA A 147 42.84 -4.26 17.57
C ALA A 147 41.49 -3.59 17.87
N ASP A 148 40.52 -4.35 18.39
CA ASP A 148 39.24 -3.82 18.87
C ASP A 148 39.43 -2.81 20.01
N LEU A 149 40.31 -3.15 20.96
CA LEU A 149 40.64 -2.26 22.07
C LEU A 149 41.41 -1.01 21.64
N ASP A 150 42.35 -1.16 20.71
CA ASP A 150 43.13 -0.03 20.18
C ASP A 150 42.22 0.93 19.39
N HIS A 151 41.27 0.39 18.63
CA HIS A 151 40.24 1.17 17.93
C HIS A 151 39.34 1.93 18.92
N ALA A 152 38.85 1.26 19.95
CA ALA A 152 38.02 1.90 20.97
C ALA A 152 38.81 2.96 21.78
N ALA A 153 40.08 2.71 22.06
CA ALA A 153 40.97 3.69 22.72
C ALA A 153 41.18 4.93 21.85
N ALA A 154 41.34 4.77 20.53
CA ALA A 154 41.42 5.88 19.60
C ALA A 154 40.13 6.71 19.54
N ALA A 155 38.99 6.08 19.79
CA ALA A 155 37.70 6.75 19.97
C ALA A 155 37.48 7.33 21.39
N GLY A 156 38.48 7.24 22.28
CA GLY A 156 38.46 7.81 23.62
C GLY A 156 37.87 6.93 24.72
N ALA A 157 37.60 5.65 24.44
CA ALA A 157 37.10 4.71 25.44
C ALA A 157 38.23 4.19 26.36
N GLU A 158 37.90 3.94 27.64
CA GLU A 158 38.79 3.24 28.55
C GLU A 158 38.80 1.74 28.22
N THR A 159 39.98 1.17 27.93
CA THR A 159 40.12 -0.22 27.45
C THR A 159 40.88 -1.13 28.42
N GLY A 160 41.17 -0.64 29.62
CA GLY A 160 41.80 -1.44 30.67
C GLY A 160 40.88 -2.54 31.20
N ILE A 161 41.46 -3.63 31.70
CA ILE A 161 40.68 -4.68 32.40
C ILE A 161 40.02 -4.07 33.64
N GLY A 162 38.72 -4.29 33.80
CA GLY A 162 37.86 -3.67 34.81
C GLY A 162 37.25 -2.32 34.41
N ALA A 163 37.64 -1.74 33.26
CA ALA A 163 36.99 -0.54 32.72
C ALA A 163 35.55 -0.84 32.27
N ASP A 164 34.71 0.21 32.19
CA ASP A 164 33.34 0.09 31.70
C ASP A 164 33.32 -0.38 30.24
N ALA A 165 32.70 -1.54 29.99
CA ALA A 165 32.66 -2.10 28.65
C ALA A 165 31.73 -1.32 27.71
N ARG A 166 30.82 -0.47 28.21
CA ARG A 166 29.86 0.28 27.38
C ARG A 166 30.53 1.15 26.33
N GLY A 167 31.64 1.81 26.68
CA GLY A 167 32.38 2.66 25.74
C GLY A 167 33.02 1.85 24.62
N VAL A 168 33.60 0.69 24.94
CA VAL A 168 34.22 -0.21 23.95
C VAL A 168 33.19 -0.92 23.09
N LEU A 169 32.07 -1.32 23.68
CA LEU A 169 30.98 -1.97 22.98
C LEU A 169 30.07 -0.98 22.22
N GLY A 170 30.20 0.32 22.49
CA GLY A 170 29.33 1.37 21.98
C GLY A 170 27.87 1.11 22.33
N LEU A 171 27.53 0.96 23.61
CA LEU A 171 26.12 0.72 23.99
C LEU A 171 25.29 2.02 24.10
N ASP A 172 25.94 3.17 24.02
CA ASP A 172 25.30 4.49 23.97
C ASP A 172 25.03 4.89 22.51
N GLU A 173 24.03 4.26 21.91
CA GLU A 173 23.67 4.45 20.50
C GLU A 173 22.16 4.65 20.34
N GLU A 174 21.81 5.59 19.45
CA GLU A 174 20.46 5.77 18.95
C GLU A 174 20.34 5.16 17.55
N ILE A 175 19.31 4.34 17.33
CA ILE A 175 19.02 3.72 16.05
C ILE A 175 17.90 4.45 15.35
N PHE A 176 18.15 4.89 14.12
CA PHE A 176 17.18 5.56 13.26
C PHE A 176 16.66 4.61 12.19
N GLU A 177 15.35 4.64 11.96
CA GLU A 177 14.73 4.03 10.80
C GLU A 177 14.31 5.11 9.81
N VAL A 178 15.11 5.28 8.76
CA VAL A 178 14.89 6.32 7.74
C VAL A 178 14.09 5.76 6.57
N ASN A 179 12.94 6.36 6.27
CA ASN A 179 12.12 6.01 5.11
C ASN A 179 12.67 6.69 3.85
N VAL A 180 13.37 5.90 3.03
CA VAL A 180 13.96 6.39 1.78
C VAL A 180 12.97 6.16 0.65
N THR A 181 12.55 7.25 -0.01
CA THR A 181 11.65 7.22 -1.16
C THR A 181 12.33 6.60 -2.41
N PRO A 182 11.57 6.05 -3.38
CA PRO A 182 12.14 5.33 -4.51
C PRO A 182 13.03 6.17 -5.46
N ASP A 183 12.81 7.49 -5.53
CA ASP A 183 13.59 8.45 -6.31
C ASP A 183 14.99 8.70 -5.71
N ARG A 184 15.17 8.48 -4.40
CA ARG A 184 16.42 8.75 -3.67
C ARG A 184 17.25 7.49 -3.44
N GLY A 185 17.47 6.69 -4.47
CA GLY A 185 18.25 5.45 -4.38
C GLY A 185 19.64 5.64 -3.74
N TYR A 186 20.30 6.76 -4.01
CA TYR A 186 21.61 7.11 -3.43
C TYR A 186 21.59 7.19 -1.90
N ALA A 187 20.46 7.55 -1.29
CA ALA A 187 20.26 7.66 0.15
C ALA A 187 20.03 6.31 0.84
N LEU A 188 20.02 5.18 0.11
CA LEU A 188 20.15 3.85 0.72
C LEU A 188 21.60 3.54 1.13
N SER A 189 22.32 4.55 1.63
CA SER A 189 23.71 4.46 2.05
C SER A 189 24.09 5.58 3.02
N LEU A 190 25.12 5.35 3.82
CA LEU A 190 25.70 6.38 4.68
C LEU A 190 26.34 7.50 3.87
N ARG A 191 26.89 7.21 2.68
CA ARG A 191 27.38 8.21 1.72
C ARG A 191 26.27 9.19 1.32
N GLY A 192 25.08 8.66 0.99
CA GLY A 192 23.95 9.47 0.58
C GLY A 192 23.30 10.23 1.74
N LEU A 193 22.98 9.53 2.83
CA LEU A 193 22.38 10.14 4.02
C LEU A 193 23.34 11.13 4.68
N GLY A 194 24.62 10.79 4.79
CA GLY A 194 25.64 11.68 5.35
C GLY A 194 25.82 12.95 4.53
N ARG A 195 25.71 12.88 3.19
CA ARG A 195 25.73 14.07 2.32
C ARG A 195 24.53 14.98 2.58
N GLU A 196 23.35 14.40 2.73
CA GLU A 196 22.11 15.14 2.97
C GLU A 196 22.08 15.72 4.40
N ILE A 197 22.56 14.99 5.40
CA ILE A 197 22.75 15.52 6.76
C ILE A 197 23.81 16.62 6.79
N ALA A 198 24.92 16.48 6.06
CA ALA A 198 25.90 17.56 5.94
C ALA A 198 25.26 18.83 5.35
N SER A 199 24.37 18.69 4.36
CA SER A 199 23.57 19.82 3.85
C SER A 199 22.64 20.41 4.92
N ALA A 200 21.90 19.57 5.65
CA ALA A 200 20.97 20.01 6.71
C ALA A 200 21.63 20.86 7.81
N PHE A 201 22.89 20.56 8.13
CA PHE A 201 23.68 21.20 9.18
C PHE A 201 24.78 22.13 8.64
N GLU A 202 24.79 22.43 7.33
CA GLU A 202 25.76 23.32 6.67
C GLU A 202 27.24 22.90 6.89
N LEU A 203 27.50 21.59 6.87
CA LEU A 203 28.83 21.00 7.08
C LEU A 203 29.57 20.80 5.75
N PRO A 204 30.91 20.94 5.73
CA PRO A 204 31.71 20.47 4.60
C PRO A 204 31.64 18.94 4.51
N PHE A 205 31.31 18.42 3.33
CA PHE A 205 31.19 16.98 3.11
C PHE A 205 32.40 16.42 2.34
N THR A 206 33.07 15.44 2.94
CA THR A 206 34.11 14.63 2.28
C THR A 206 33.50 13.31 1.83
N ASP A 207 33.46 13.06 0.53
CA ASP A 207 32.84 11.84 -0.01
C ASP A 207 33.63 10.59 0.41
N PRO A 208 33.03 9.62 1.15
CA PRO A 208 33.72 8.39 1.54
C PRO A 208 34.09 7.49 0.36
N ALA A 209 33.56 7.74 -0.85
CA ALA A 209 34.00 7.07 -2.07
C ALA A 209 35.32 7.65 -2.64
N GLY A 210 35.79 8.80 -2.14
CA GLY A 210 37.02 9.48 -2.55
C GLY A 210 38.30 8.83 -2.03
N ILE A 211 38.38 7.49 -2.07
CA ILE A 211 39.54 6.74 -1.60
C ILE A 211 40.67 6.76 -2.63
N GLU A 212 41.90 6.58 -2.16
CA GLU A 212 43.05 6.40 -3.06
C GLU A 212 42.89 5.08 -3.86
N PRO A 213 43.00 5.11 -5.20
CA PRO A 213 42.87 3.89 -6.00
C PRO A 213 43.98 2.88 -5.69
N LEU A 214 43.64 1.60 -5.63
CA LEU A 214 44.64 0.53 -5.57
C LEU A 214 45.26 0.31 -6.95
N ALA A 215 46.59 0.21 -7.01
CA ALA A 215 47.28 -0.10 -8.25
C ALA A 215 46.69 -1.35 -8.92
N ALA A 216 46.53 -1.30 -10.24
CA ALA A 216 46.00 -2.39 -11.04
C ALA A 216 46.79 -2.55 -12.34
N SER A 217 47.09 -3.78 -12.71
CA SER A 217 47.76 -4.15 -13.95
C SER A 217 47.21 -5.47 -14.49
N GLY A 218 46.71 -5.44 -15.72
CA GLY A 218 46.11 -6.61 -16.37
C GLY A 218 44.69 -6.92 -15.89
N GLU A 219 44.11 -7.97 -16.48
CA GLU A 219 42.77 -8.46 -16.15
C GLU A 219 42.83 -9.47 -15.00
N CYS A 220 41.83 -9.44 -14.12
CA CYS A 220 41.70 -10.42 -13.03
C CYS A 220 41.12 -11.75 -13.54
N LEU A 221 40.07 -11.66 -14.34
CA LEU A 221 39.34 -12.77 -14.95
C LEU A 221 38.62 -12.24 -16.20
N PRO A 222 38.58 -12.98 -17.33
CA PRO A 222 37.82 -12.53 -18.49
C PRO A 222 36.32 -12.49 -18.17
N VAL A 223 35.65 -11.41 -18.57
CA VAL A 223 34.20 -11.21 -18.40
C VAL A 223 33.57 -10.83 -19.73
N GLU A 224 32.53 -11.56 -20.15
CA GLU A 224 31.66 -11.19 -21.26
C GLU A 224 30.37 -10.58 -20.70
N LEU A 225 30.20 -9.27 -20.83
CA LEU A 225 28.95 -8.58 -20.50
C LEU A 225 28.09 -8.46 -21.75
N ARG A 226 27.01 -9.24 -21.84
CA ARG A 226 26.20 -9.24 -23.05
C ARG A 226 25.24 -8.05 -23.10
N PRO A 227 25.14 -7.32 -24.23
CA PRO A 227 24.33 -6.11 -24.34
C PRO A 227 22.84 -6.30 -24.02
N GLU A 228 22.27 -7.49 -24.27
CA GLU A 228 20.86 -7.78 -24.00
C GLU A 228 20.48 -7.74 -22.50
N THR A 229 21.44 -7.60 -21.61
CA THR A 229 21.22 -7.54 -20.16
C THR A 229 20.89 -6.13 -19.67
N ASP A 230 21.12 -5.10 -20.50
CA ASP A 230 21.02 -3.67 -20.13
C ASP A 230 21.86 -3.28 -18.89
N ALA A 231 22.85 -4.10 -18.52
CA ALA A 231 23.80 -3.77 -17.47
C ALA A 231 24.77 -2.68 -17.95
N LEU A 232 25.03 -1.69 -17.10
CA LEU A 232 25.84 -0.52 -17.48
C LEU A 232 27.33 -0.80 -17.29
N ARG A 233 27.69 -1.42 -16.16
CA ARG A 233 29.07 -1.59 -15.75
C ARG A 233 29.23 -2.81 -14.86
N PHE A 234 30.34 -3.52 -15.01
CA PHE A 234 30.69 -4.70 -14.22
C PHE A 234 32.19 -4.69 -13.90
N GLY A 235 32.55 -5.00 -12.67
CA GLY A 235 33.93 -4.99 -12.21
C GLY A 235 34.28 -6.16 -11.29
N LEU A 236 35.52 -6.63 -11.40
CA LEU A 236 36.10 -7.69 -10.57
C LEU A 236 37.48 -7.33 -10.04
N ARG A 237 37.74 -7.71 -8.78
CA ARG A 237 39.08 -7.82 -8.18
C ARG A 237 39.17 -9.08 -7.33
N ARG A 238 40.40 -9.55 -7.09
CA ARG A 238 40.66 -10.78 -6.33
C ARG A 238 41.58 -10.51 -5.15
N VAL A 239 41.34 -11.21 -4.04
CA VAL A 239 42.22 -11.26 -2.87
C VAL A 239 42.54 -12.73 -2.58
N ARG A 240 43.83 -13.07 -2.56
CA ARG A 240 44.32 -14.44 -2.37
C ARG A 240 44.92 -14.63 -1.00
N GLY A 241 44.83 -15.86 -0.48
CA GLY A 241 45.41 -16.21 0.82
C GLY A 241 44.68 -15.61 2.01
N VAL A 242 43.38 -15.29 1.85
CA VAL A 242 42.53 -14.88 2.96
C VAL A 242 42.43 -16.02 3.96
N ASP A 243 42.63 -15.74 5.25
CA ASP A 243 42.41 -16.71 6.32
C ASP A 243 40.90 -16.97 6.47
N PRO A 244 40.41 -18.20 6.22
CA PRO A 244 38.99 -18.51 6.32
C PRO A 244 38.46 -18.46 7.77
N ALA A 245 39.35 -18.50 8.77
CA ALA A 245 38.99 -18.37 10.17
C ALA A 245 38.95 -16.90 10.65
N ALA A 246 39.44 -15.96 9.83
CA ALA A 246 39.44 -14.54 10.17
C ALA A 246 38.01 -14.01 10.31
N ARG A 247 37.84 -13.10 11.27
CA ARG A 247 36.57 -12.45 11.56
C ARG A 247 36.70 -10.96 11.27
N ALA A 248 35.59 -10.33 10.91
CA ALA A 248 35.55 -8.88 10.90
C ALA A 248 35.80 -8.32 12.30
N PRO A 249 36.51 -7.19 12.42
CA PRO A 249 36.74 -6.53 13.70
C PRO A 249 35.42 -6.08 14.33
N TRP A 250 35.42 -5.90 15.65
CA TRP A 250 34.23 -5.58 16.44
C TRP A 250 33.48 -4.37 15.90
N TRP A 251 34.18 -3.28 15.59
CA TRP A 251 33.57 -2.04 15.12
C TRP A 251 32.75 -2.23 13.83
N LEU A 252 33.23 -3.09 12.91
CA LEU A 252 32.57 -3.39 11.64
C LEU A 252 31.34 -4.26 11.89
N ARG A 253 31.51 -5.34 12.66
CA ARG A 253 30.43 -6.27 13.02
C ARG A 253 29.30 -5.54 13.75
N ARG A 254 29.64 -4.67 14.70
CA ARG A 254 28.69 -3.84 15.43
C ARG A 254 27.90 -2.95 14.48
N ARG A 255 28.57 -2.21 13.57
CA ARG A 255 27.88 -1.36 12.58
C ARG A 255 26.90 -2.12 11.70
N LEU A 256 27.29 -3.32 11.25
CA LEU A 256 26.39 -4.20 10.49
C LEU A 256 25.16 -4.58 11.31
N GLN A 257 25.36 -5.02 12.56
CA GLN A 257 24.29 -5.46 13.44
C GLN A 257 23.29 -4.34 13.73
N LEU A 258 23.78 -3.15 14.05
CA LEU A 258 22.94 -1.98 14.32
C LEU A 258 22.20 -1.48 13.08
N ALA A 259 22.71 -1.79 11.88
CA ALA A 259 22.02 -1.56 10.60
C ALA A 259 21.12 -2.75 10.16
N GLY A 260 20.86 -3.71 11.05
CA GLY A 260 20.00 -4.86 10.81
C GLY A 260 20.65 -6.00 10.00
N GLN A 261 21.97 -6.01 9.82
CA GLN A 261 22.71 -7.05 9.11
C GLN A 261 23.41 -8.00 10.08
N ARG A 262 23.25 -9.31 9.86
CA ARG A 262 23.97 -10.33 10.63
C ARG A 262 25.38 -10.52 10.07
N SER A 263 26.37 -10.55 10.96
CA SER A 263 27.74 -10.94 10.63
C SER A 263 27.79 -12.46 10.38
N VAL A 264 28.45 -12.86 9.29
CA VAL A 264 28.52 -14.27 8.84
C VAL A 264 29.97 -14.72 8.68
N ASN A 265 30.70 -14.09 7.77
CA ASN A 265 32.12 -14.34 7.51
C ASN A 265 32.75 -13.04 6.98
N LEU A 266 34.07 -12.92 7.10
CA LEU A 266 34.77 -11.67 6.76
C LEU A 266 34.48 -11.16 5.33
N PRO A 267 34.54 -11.96 4.25
CA PRO A 267 34.20 -11.48 2.91
C PRO A 267 32.79 -10.91 2.79
N THR A 268 31.79 -11.63 3.34
CA THR A 268 30.39 -11.21 3.31
C THR A 268 30.19 -9.92 4.13
N ASP A 269 30.78 -9.86 5.31
CA ASP A 269 30.70 -8.71 6.20
C ASP A 269 31.31 -7.46 5.54
N VAL A 270 32.45 -7.59 4.85
CA VAL A 270 33.06 -6.51 4.07
C VAL A 270 32.14 -6.04 2.95
N THR A 271 31.55 -6.96 2.17
CA THR A 271 30.64 -6.57 1.08
C THR A 271 29.38 -5.86 1.60
N ASN A 272 28.80 -6.32 2.71
CA ASN A 272 27.66 -5.67 3.35
C ASN A 272 28.02 -4.30 3.92
N TYR A 273 29.22 -4.18 4.51
CA TYR A 273 29.70 -2.92 5.06
C TYR A 273 29.90 -1.88 3.96
N VAL A 274 30.57 -2.25 2.85
CA VAL A 274 30.78 -1.35 1.71
C VAL A 274 29.44 -0.97 1.06
N MET A 275 28.48 -1.89 0.98
CA MET A 275 27.13 -1.61 0.51
C MET A 275 26.42 -0.57 1.38
N LEU A 276 26.46 -0.71 2.70
CA LEU A 276 25.85 0.27 3.61
C LEU A 276 26.58 1.60 3.59
N LEU A 277 27.92 1.58 3.52
CA LEU A 277 28.73 2.80 3.51
C LEU A 277 28.54 3.59 2.21
N LEU A 278 28.75 2.97 1.04
CA LEU A 278 28.80 3.65 -0.25
C LEU A 278 27.49 3.57 -1.05
N GLY A 279 26.64 2.60 -0.76
CA GLY A 279 25.42 2.32 -1.52
C GLY A 279 25.59 1.37 -2.69
N GLN A 280 26.80 0.83 -2.89
CA GLN A 280 27.11 -0.14 -3.94
C GLN A 280 26.95 -1.56 -3.39
N PRO A 281 25.91 -2.32 -3.77
CA PRO A 281 25.86 -3.73 -3.44
C PRO A 281 27.03 -4.46 -4.09
N MET A 282 27.65 -5.35 -3.33
CA MET A 282 28.77 -6.17 -3.77
C MET A 282 28.48 -7.63 -3.50
N HIS A 283 29.19 -8.51 -4.20
CA HIS A 283 29.15 -9.94 -3.95
C HIS A 283 30.56 -10.52 -3.90
N ALA A 284 30.73 -11.63 -3.19
CA ALA A 284 32.00 -12.33 -3.05
C ALA A 284 31.80 -13.78 -3.50
N PHE A 285 32.55 -14.20 -4.52
CA PHE A 285 32.62 -15.57 -4.99
C PHE A 285 33.83 -16.28 -4.39
N ASP A 286 33.69 -17.58 -4.12
CA ASP A 286 34.84 -18.46 -3.91
C ASP A 286 35.58 -18.60 -5.25
N GLY A 287 36.71 -17.91 -5.36
CA GLY A 287 37.51 -17.82 -6.59
C GLY A 287 38.03 -19.16 -7.07
N ALA A 288 38.19 -20.14 -6.16
CA ALA A 288 38.61 -21.50 -6.51
C ALA A 288 37.48 -22.33 -7.16
N ARG A 289 36.21 -21.90 -7.00
CA ARG A 289 35.03 -22.58 -7.58
C ARG A 289 34.60 -22.02 -8.92
N ILE A 290 35.10 -20.86 -9.31
CA ILE A 290 34.81 -20.25 -10.62
C ILE A 290 35.61 -20.96 -11.72
N ALA A 291 34.91 -21.53 -12.69
CA ALA A 291 35.48 -22.23 -13.83
C ALA A 291 35.52 -21.33 -15.07
N GLY A 292 36.72 -21.05 -15.59
CA GLY A 292 36.90 -20.28 -16.82
C GLY A 292 36.67 -18.78 -16.62
N GLY A 293 35.92 -18.15 -17.52
CA GLY A 293 35.53 -16.74 -17.43
C GLY A 293 34.08 -16.57 -16.97
N LEU A 294 33.67 -15.33 -16.66
CA LEU A 294 32.27 -15.04 -16.38
C LEU A 294 31.54 -14.54 -17.62
N VAL A 295 30.30 -14.98 -17.79
CA VAL A 295 29.37 -14.52 -18.82
C VAL A 295 28.11 -14.01 -18.16
N VAL A 296 27.81 -12.74 -18.39
CA VAL A 296 26.60 -12.08 -17.89
C VAL A 296 25.59 -12.02 -19.03
N ARG A 297 24.47 -12.74 -18.89
CA ARG A 297 23.48 -12.95 -19.95
C ARG A 297 22.07 -13.05 -19.38
N ASN A 298 21.06 -13.03 -20.25
CA ASN A 298 19.73 -13.46 -19.86
C ASN A 298 19.69 -14.98 -19.63
N ALA A 299 18.81 -15.41 -18.71
CA ALA A 299 18.50 -16.82 -18.52
C ALA A 299 17.79 -17.38 -19.76
N ALA A 300 17.98 -18.68 -20.02
CA ALA A 300 17.18 -19.41 -20.99
C ALA A 300 15.92 -19.96 -20.30
N ALA A 301 14.84 -20.13 -21.08
CA ALA A 301 13.59 -20.67 -20.56
C ALA A 301 13.81 -22.07 -19.96
N GLY A 302 13.37 -22.25 -18.70
CA GLY A 302 13.49 -23.51 -17.97
C GLY A 302 14.84 -23.74 -17.28
N GLU A 303 15.79 -22.79 -17.34
CA GLU A 303 16.97 -22.82 -16.48
C GLU A 303 16.57 -22.74 -15.00
N ARG A 304 17.39 -23.34 -14.12
CA ARG A 304 17.17 -23.36 -12.68
C ARG A 304 18.40 -22.89 -11.93
N LEU A 305 18.18 -22.23 -10.80
CA LEU A 305 19.23 -21.81 -9.88
C LEU A 305 18.78 -22.06 -8.45
N THR A 306 19.64 -22.67 -7.64
CA THR A 306 19.48 -22.72 -6.18
C THR A 306 20.21 -21.53 -5.56
N THR A 307 19.44 -20.61 -4.98
CA THR A 307 19.97 -19.42 -4.31
C THR A 307 20.48 -19.73 -2.89
N LEU A 308 21.19 -18.77 -2.28
CA LEU A 308 21.78 -18.90 -0.93
C LEU A 308 20.77 -19.19 0.19
N ASP A 309 19.48 -18.92 -0.04
CA ASP A 309 18.38 -19.31 0.87
C ASP A 309 17.97 -20.80 0.73
N HIS A 310 18.73 -21.58 -0.03
CA HIS A 310 18.50 -22.99 -0.36
C HIS A 310 17.18 -23.26 -1.09
N VAL A 311 16.62 -22.26 -1.78
CA VAL A 311 15.42 -22.40 -2.61
C VAL A 311 15.84 -22.59 -4.07
N GLU A 312 15.36 -23.67 -4.72
CA GLU A 312 15.48 -23.86 -6.17
C GLU A 312 14.44 -23.01 -6.90
N ARG A 313 14.89 -22.24 -7.90
CA ARG A 313 14.07 -21.27 -8.63
C ARG A 313 14.11 -21.57 -10.12
N GLU A 314 12.94 -21.61 -10.76
CA GLU A 314 12.82 -21.68 -12.22
C GLU A 314 12.91 -20.27 -12.79
N LEU A 315 13.87 -20.06 -13.69
CA LEU A 315 14.21 -18.75 -14.23
C LEU A 315 13.36 -18.40 -15.46
N ASP A 316 13.07 -17.12 -15.59
CA ASP A 316 12.38 -16.52 -16.74
C ASP A 316 13.40 -15.88 -17.69
N PRO A 317 13.17 -15.85 -19.02
CA PRO A 317 14.11 -15.23 -19.96
C PRO A 317 14.39 -13.73 -19.75
N GLY A 318 13.61 -13.05 -18.93
CA GLY A 318 13.88 -11.67 -18.48
C GLY A 318 14.83 -11.58 -17.28
N ASP A 319 15.17 -12.69 -16.62
CA ASP A 319 16.15 -12.74 -15.55
C ASP A 319 17.57 -12.64 -16.10
N VAL A 320 18.40 -11.83 -15.45
CA VAL A 320 19.84 -11.71 -15.77
C VAL A 320 20.62 -12.60 -14.81
N VAL A 321 21.50 -13.41 -15.36
CA VAL A 321 22.33 -14.37 -14.63
C VAL A 321 23.81 -14.15 -14.90
N ILE A 322 24.61 -14.43 -13.89
CA ILE A 322 26.07 -14.51 -14.00
C ILE A 322 26.41 -16.00 -14.10
N CYS A 323 27.04 -16.41 -15.19
CA CYS A 323 27.43 -17.78 -15.45
C CYS A 323 28.94 -17.91 -15.56
N ASP A 324 29.44 -19.11 -15.35
CA ASP A 324 30.79 -19.53 -15.71
C ASP A 324 30.72 -20.79 -16.60
N ASP A 325 31.84 -21.47 -16.85
CA ASP A 325 31.87 -22.70 -17.66
C ASP A 325 31.12 -23.88 -17.04
N SER A 326 30.83 -23.83 -15.73
CA SER A 326 30.14 -24.88 -14.97
C SER A 326 28.62 -24.68 -14.87
N GLY A 327 28.15 -23.43 -15.04
CA GLY A 327 26.73 -23.11 -15.00
C GLY A 327 26.44 -21.72 -14.43
N ILE A 328 25.20 -21.52 -13.94
CA ILE A 328 24.77 -20.27 -13.33
C ILE A 328 25.32 -20.17 -11.91
N GLN A 329 26.00 -19.06 -11.61
CA GLN A 329 26.60 -18.75 -10.32
C GLN A 329 25.75 -17.79 -9.48
N SER A 330 25.00 -16.89 -10.10
CA SER A 330 24.23 -15.86 -9.39
C SER A 330 23.08 -15.30 -10.21
N LEU A 331 22.03 -14.84 -9.52
CA LEU A 331 20.96 -14.03 -10.07
C LEU A 331 21.34 -12.54 -9.92
N ALA A 332 21.73 -11.92 -11.03
CA ALA A 332 22.38 -10.63 -11.07
C ALA A 332 21.58 -9.53 -10.35
N GLY A 333 22.22 -8.84 -9.40
CA GLY A 333 21.61 -7.76 -8.64
C GLY A 333 20.52 -8.18 -7.64
N VAL A 334 20.27 -9.48 -7.47
CA VAL A 334 19.23 -10.00 -6.57
C VAL A 334 19.81 -10.90 -5.49
N MET A 335 20.42 -12.03 -5.85
CA MET A 335 20.95 -12.99 -4.88
C MET A 335 21.98 -13.94 -5.51
N GLY A 336 23.04 -14.25 -4.77
CA GLY A 336 24.02 -15.27 -5.14
C GLY A 336 23.44 -16.68 -5.22
N GLY A 337 24.09 -17.55 -5.97
CA GLY A 337 23.84 -18.99 -6.01
C GLY A 337 24.72 -19.75 -5.01
N LEU A 338 24.32 -20.99 -4.73
CA LEU A 338 25.03 -21.87 -3.77
C LEU A 338 26.39 -22.37 -4.30
N THR A 339 26.57 -22.45 -5.62
CA THR A 339 27.72 -23.11 -6.26
C THR A 339 29.05 -22.40 -5.99
N SER A 340 29.03 -21.08 -5.97
CA SER A 340 30.19 -20.20 -5.78
C SER A 340 30.22 -19.50 -4.42
N GLU A 341 29.42 -19.95 -3.45
CA GLU A 341 29.35 -19.37 -2.11
C GLU A 341 30.67 -19.48 -1.35
N ILE A 342 30.99 -18.44 -0.56
CA ILE A 342 32.09 -18.45 0.42
C ILE A 342 31.85 -19.51 1.49
N GLY A 343 32.74 -20.50 1.58
CA GLY A 343 32.68 -21.58 2.57
C GLY A 343 33.80 -21.53 3.61
N GLU A 344 33.77 -22.47 4.57
CA GLU A 344 34.73 -22.57 5.69
C GLU A 344 36.21 -22.78 5.28
N GLY A 345 36.47 -23.08 4.01
CA GLY A 345 37.82 -23.29 3.48
C GLY A 345 38.23 -22.31 2.37
N THR A 346 37.43 -21.27 2.13
CA THR A 346 37.69 -20.33 1.03
C THR A 346 38.86 -19.42 1.36
N THR A 347 39.94 -19.52 0.56
CA THR A 347 41.15 -18.69 0.68
C THR A 347 41.35 -17.74 -0.50
N ASP A 348 40.66 -17.97 -1.61
CA ASP A 348 40.70 -17.14 -2.81
C ASP A 348 39.33 -16.50 -3.00
N VAL A 349 39.25 -15.17 -2.89
CA VAL A 349 37.99 -14.43 -2.91
C VAL A 349 37.97 -13.52 -4.15
N LEU A 350 36.95 -13.70 -4.99
CA LEU A 350 36.69 -12.86 -6.15
C LEU A 350 35.53 -11.92 -5.83
N LEU A 351 35.81 -10.62 -5.77
CA LEU A 351 34.85 -9.57 -5.44
C LEU A 351 34.18 -9.04 -6.72
N GLU A 352 32.87 -8.89 -6.65
CA GLU A 352 31.99 -8.35 -7.69
C GLU A 352 31.43 -6.99 -7.26
N ALA A 353 31.53 -5.99 -8.15
CA ALA A 353 30.72 -4.78 -8.09
C ALA A 353 30.17 -4.49 -9.49
N ALA A 354 28.89 -4.17 -9.57
CA ALA A 354 28.22 -3.98 -10.86
C ALA A 354 27.08 -2.96 -10.76
N THR A 355 26.64 -2.46 -11.91
CA THR A 355 25.48 -1.60 -12.05
C THR A 355 24.51 -2.23 -13.05
N TRP A 356 23.42 -2.75 -12.51
CA TRP A 356 22.37 -3.46 -13.24
C TRP A 356 21.27 -2.53 -13.73
N SER A 357 20.46 -3.00 -14.69
CA SER A 357 19.23 -2.31 -15.08
C SER A 357 18.20 -2.31 -13.94
N PRO A 358 17.76 -1.14 -13.45
CA PRO A 358 16.82 -1.06 -12.32
C PRO A 358 15.51 -1.79 -12.60
N LEU A 359 14.98 -1.65 -13.83
CA LEU A 359 13.74 -2.28 -14.25
C LEU A 359 13.82 -3.81 -14.29
N ARG A 360 14.98 -4.35 -14.70
CA ARG A 360 15.17 -5.81 -14.75
C ARG A 360 15.26 -6.39 -13.35
N VAL A 361 16.06 -5.78 -12.48
CA VAL A 361 16.18 -6.20 -11.08
C VAL A 361 14.82 -6.13 -10.37
N PHE A 362 14.06 -5.05 -10.56
CA PHE A 362 12.70 -4.92 -10.01
C PHE A 362 11.78 -6.08 -10.45
N ARG A 363 11.74 -6.39 -11.75
CA ARG A 363 10.91 -7.47 -12.30
C ARG A 363 11.34 -8.84 -11.76
N THR A 364 12.64 -9.11 -11.74
CA THR A 364 13.23 -10.35 -11.20
C THR A 364 12.89 -10.51 -9.71
N GLY A 365 13.13 -9.48 -8.89
CA GLY A 365 12.81 -9.50 -7.46
C GLY A 365 11.33 -9.77 -7.18
N ARG A 366 10.42 -9.09 -7.90
CA ARG A 366 8.97 -9.30 -7.77
C ARG A 366 8.53 -10.70 -8.21
N ARG A 367 9.07 -11.21 -9.33
CA ARG A 367 8.75 -12.54 -9.87
C ARG A 367 9.16 -13.64 -8.89
N HIS A 368 10.37 -13.54 -8.34
CA HIS A 368 10.95 -14.54 -7.43
C HIS A 368 10.61 -14.29 -5.95
N LYS A 369 9.87 -13.22 -5.65
CA LYS A 369 9.52 -12.78 -4.29
C LYS A 369 10.76 -12.58 -3.41
N LEU A 370 11.82 -12.04 -4.00
CA LEU A 370 13.07 -11.70 -3.34
C LEU A 370 13.18 -10.18 -3.22
N SER A 371 13.27 -9.69 -1.99
CA SER A 371 13.55 -8.28 -1.68
C SER A 371 14.81 -8.24 -0.82
N SER A 372 15.97 -8.40 -1.47
CA SER A 372 17.27 -8.32 -0.82
C SER A 372 17.73 -6.87 -0.68
N GLU A 373 18.71 -6.63 0.19
CA GLU A 373 19.37 -5.32 0.31
C GLU A 373 20.02 -4.86 -1.00
N ALA A 374 20.51 -5.80 -1.81
CA ALA A 374 21.03 -5.53 -3.14
C ALA A 374 19.92 -5.12 -4.11
N SER A 375 18.83 -5.91 -4.21
CA SER A 375 17.76 -5.63 -5.16
C SER A 375 17.06 -4.30 -4.88
N ARG A 376 16.87 -3.95 -3.59
CA ARG A 376 16.27 -2.67 -3.15
C ARG A 376 17.08 -1.45 -3.59
N ARG A 377 18.41 -1.57 -3.66
CA ARG A 377 19.31 -0.50 -4.13
C ARG A 377 19.31 -0.44 -5.65
N PHE A 378 19.53 -1.58 -6.31
CA PHE A 378 19.59 -1.63 -7.76
C PHE A 378 18.27 -1.23 -8.43
N GLU A 379 17.11 -1.59 -7.88
CA GLU A 379 15.80 -1.20 -8.43
C GLU A 379 15.55 0.32 -8.39
N ARG A 380 16.28 1.06 -7.55
CA ARG A 380 16.23 2.52 -7.40
C ARG A 380 17.41 3.25 -8.04
N GLY A 381 18.30 2.50 -8.70
CA GLY A 381 19.53 3.03 -9.30
C GLY A 381 20.69 3.08 -8.29
N VAL A 382 21.83 2.54 -8.72
CA VAL A 382 23.10 2.61 -8.01
C VAL A 382 24.08 3.41 -8.87
N ASP A 383 24.88 4.26 -8.24
CA ASP A 383 25.85 5.12 -8.92
C ASP A 383 26.91 4.30 -9.69
N PRO A 384 26.93 4.36 -11.04
CA PRO A 384 27.87 3.58 -11.85
C PRO A 384 29.34 4.01 -11.68
N ALA A 385 29.60 5.17 -11.06
CA ALA A 385 30.95 5.58 -10.71
C ALA A 385 31.53 4.83 -9.49
N LEU A 386 30.69 4.13 -8.70
CA LEU A 386 31.11 3.45 -7.47
C LEU A 386 31.76 2.08 -7.68
N VAL A 387 31.68 1.49 -8.87
CA VAL A 387 32.20 0.14 -9.13
C VAL A 387 33.68 0.01 -8.72
N GLU A 388 34.54 0.94 -9.14
CA GLU A 388 35.97 0.90 -8.82
C GLU A 388 36.26 1.22 -7.34
N PRO A 389 35.78 2.34 -6.76
CA PRO A 389 36.02 2.64 -5.34
C PRO A 389 35.51 1.55 -4.39
N ALA A 390 34.36 0.93 -4.69
CA ALA A 390 33.82 -0.14 -3.85
C ALA A 390 34.70 -1.39 -3.87
N LEU A 391 35.18 -1.80 -5.06
CA LEU A 391 36.13 -2.92 -5.20
C LEU A 391 37.42 -2.65 -4.44
N ASP A 392 37.99 -1.45 -4.59
CA ASP A 392 39.25 -1.09 -3.96
C ASP A 392 39.13 -1.03 -2.44
N LEU A 393 38.04 -0.47 -1.91
CA LEU A 393 37.76 -0.46 -0.47
C LEU A 393 37.58 -1.87 0.09
N ALA A 394 36.79 -2.71 -0.60
CA ALA A 394 36.56 -4.08 -0.19
C ALA A 394 37.86 -4.90 -0.19
N CYS A 395 38.71 -4.73 -1.22
CA CYS A 395 40.03 -5.36 -1.28
C CYS A 395 40.93 -4.93 -0.11
N ARG A 396 40.95 -3.64 0.26
CA ARG A 396 41.73 -3.14 1.40
C ARG A 396 41.28 -3.78 2.71
N LEU A 397 39.98 -3.72 3.01
CA LEU A 397 39.41 -4.26 4.24
C LEU A 397 39.63 -5.78 4.34
N LEU A 398 39.46 -6.50 3.23
CA LEU A 398 39.66 -7.94 3.20
C LEU A 398 41.13 -8.35 3.34
N ALA A 399 42.06 -7.59 2.74
CA ALA A 399 43.49 -7.83 2.91
C ALA A 399 43.96 -7.51 4.34
N GLU A 400 43.49 -6.38 4.90
CA GLU A 400 43.84 -5.93 6.24
C GLU A 400 43.40 -6.92 7.32
N TYR A 401 42.13 -7.33 7.32
CA TYR A 401 41.58 -8.18 8.37
C TYR A 401 41.65 -9.67 8.05
N GLY A 402 41.80 -10.04 6.77
CA GLY A 402 41.89 -11.42 6.33
C GLY A 402 43.32 -11.92 6.14
N GLY A 403 44.32 -11.05 6.21
CA GLY A 403 45.74 -11.40 6.03
C GLY A 403 46.12 -11.81 4.60
N GLY A 404 45.25 -11.57 3.61
CA GLY A 404 45.46 -11.92 2.21
C GLY A 404 46.21 -10.84 1.41
N GLU A 405 46.59 -11.17 0.18
CA GLU A 405 47.23 -10.26 -0.77
C GLU A 405 46.26 -9.90 -1.90
N VAL A 406 46.15 -8.60 -2.21
CA VAL A 406 45.32 -8.11 -3.32
C VAL A 406 46.01 -8.43 -4.64
N ASP A 407 45.31 -9.15 -5.53
CA ASP A 407 45.79 -9.42 -6.87
C ASP A 407 45.89 -8.11 -7.69
N PRO A 408 46.97 -7.90 -8.46
CA PRO A 408 47.13 -6.69 -9.25
C PRO A 408 46.12 -6.64 -10.42
N GLY A 409 45.53 -7.76 -10.84
CA GLY A 409 44.54 -7.78 -11.92
C GLY A 409 43.24 -7.07 -11.53
N ARG A 410 42.65 -6.36 -12.49
CA ARG A 410 41.31 -5.77 -12.36
C ARG A 410 40.57 -5.88 -13.69
N THR A 411 39.39 -6.47 -13.67
CA THR A 411 38.53 -6.53 -14.85
C THR A 411 37.44 -5.47 -14.72
N LEU A 412 37.26 -4.65 -15.76
CA LEU A 412 36.17 -3.68 -15.87
C LEU A 412 35.57 -3.80 -17.26
N VAL A 413 34.25 -3.99 -17.34
CA VAL A 413 33.50 -4.07 -18.59
C VAL A 413 32.32 -3.11 -18.53
N GLY A 414 32.06 -2.39 -19.62
CA GLY A 414 31.08 -1.31 -19.67
C GLY A 414 31.59 0.02 -19.11
N GLU A 415 30.77 1.06 -19.21
CA GLU A 415 31.12 2.43 -18.82
C GLU A 415 29.96 3.11 -18.10
N ALA A 416 30.29 4.06 -17.23
CA ALA A 416 29.28 4.92 -16.61
C ALA A 416 28.70 5.89 -17.67
N PRO A 417 27.36 5.97 -17.85
CA PRO A 417 26.77 6.93 -18.77
C PRO A 417 27.14 8.36 -18.40
N ALA A 418 27.45 9.18 -19.41
CA ALA A 418 27.70 10.60 -19.20
C ALA A 418 26.41 11.30 -18.72
N PRO A 419 26.46 12.10 -17.64
CA PRO A 419 25.28 12.83 -17.17
C PRO A 419 24.79 13.81 -18.23
N ARG A 420 23.47 13.88 -18.42
CA ARG A 420 22.85 14.79 -19.39
C ARG A 420 22.65 16.16 -18.75
N ALA A 421 23.15 17.20 -19.41
CA ALA A 421 22.90 18.58 -18.98
C ALA A 421 21.41 18.95 -19.14
N ILE A 422 20.89 19.63 -18.13
CA ILE A 422 19.53 20.17 -18.05
C ILE A 422 19.61 21.69 -18.14
N THR A 423 18.76 22.28 -18.97
CA THR A 423 18.67 23.73 -19.13
C THR A 423 17.47 24.25 -18.35
N MET A 424 17.69 25.21 -17.44
CA MET A 424 16.65 25.79 -16.60
C MET A 424 16.87 27.30 -16.42
N ALA A 425 15.81 28.11 -16.55
CA ALA A 425 15.89 29.53 -16.20
C ALA A 425 16.18 29.71 -14.71
N ALA A 426 17.03 30.66 -14.34
CA ALA A 426 17.39 30.87 -12.93
C ALA A 426 16.19 31.26 -12.06
N THR A 427 15.17 31.89 -12.64
CA THR A 427 13.92 32.29 -11.97
C THR A 427 12.95 31.15 -11.73
N ARG A 428 13.17 29.98 -12.37
CA ARG A 428 12.18 28.90 -12.41
C ARG A 428 11.75 28.37 -11.04
N PRO A 429 12.66 28.14 -10.06
CA PRO A 429 12.25 27.74 -8.71
C PRO A 429 11.33 28.77 -8.06
N GLY A 430 11.65 30.05 -8.19
CA GLY A 430 10.85 31.14 -7.62
C GLY A 430 9.47 31.29 -8.26
N GLU A 431 9.37 31.10 -9.57
CA GLU A 431 8.09 31.06 -10.29
C GLU A 431 7.16 29.95 -9.79
N VAL A 432 7.73 28.79 -9.45
CA VAL A 432 6.97 27.63 -8.97
C VAL A 432 6.57 27.81 -7.50
N ALA A 433 7.50 28.27 -6.65
CA ALA A 433 7.26 28.50 -5.23
C ALA A 433 6.39 29.73 -4.95
N GLY A 434 6.39 30.72 -5.84
CA GLY A 434 5.84 32.05 -5.53
C GLY A 434 6.72 32.84 -4.55
N VAL A 435 8.02 32.53 -4.51
CA VAL A 435 9.04 33.18 -3.67
C VAL A 435 10.14 33.73 -4.57
N ASP A 436 10.67 34.92 -4.27
CA ASP A 436 11.79 35.46 -5.05
C ASP A 436 13.12 34.92 -4.50
N TYR A 437 13.64 33.88 -5.13
CA TYR A 437 14.97 33.33 -4.80
C TYR A 437 16.06 34.02 -5.62
N PRO A 438 17.10 34.58 -4.99
CA PRO A 438 18.26 35.09 -5.71
C PRO A 438 18.91 33.99 -6.56
N ARG A 439 19.37 34.35 -7.76
CA ARG A 439 20.09 33.42 -8.66
C ARG A 439 21.25 32.69 -7.97
N GLU A 440 22.01 33.39 -7.13
CA GLU A 440 23.13 32.80 -6.41
C GLU A 440 22.69 31.72 -5.41
N THR A 441 21.52 31.88 -4.78
CA THR A 441 20.92 30.85 -3.92
C THR A 441 20.59 29.59 -4.72
N VAL A 442 19.94 29.75 -5.88
CA VAL A 442 19.63 28.63 -6.78
C VAL A 442 20.89 27.89 -7.20
N ILE A 443 21.94 28.62 -7.59
CA ILE A 443 23.23 28.03 -7.97
C ILE A 443 23.88 27.31 -6.77
N ALA A 444 23.85 27.91 -5.58
CA ALA A 444 24.44 27.35 -4.37
C ALA A 444 23.77 26.01 -4.02
N ARG A 445 22.44 25.95 -3.97
CA ARG A 445 21.68 24.72 -3.67
C ARG A 445 21.91 23.62 -4.71
N LEU A 446 21.94 23.97 -5.98
CA LEU A 446 22.24 22.99 -7.04
C LEU A 446 23.67 22.43 -6.94
N ARG A 447 24.65 23.26 -6.55
CA ARG A 447 26.02 22.80 -6.32
C ARG A 447 26.14 21.97 -5.04
N GLU A 448 25.38 22.31 -4.00
CA GLU A 448 25.32 21.58 -2.74
C GLU A 448 24.89 20.12 -2.95
N VAL A 449 23.91 19.88 -3.82
CA VAL A 449 23.46 18.52 -4.20
C VAL A 449 24.37 17.84 -5.24
N GLY A 450 25.51 18.46 -5.56
CA GLY A 450 26.57 17.90 -6.41
C GLY A 450 26.46 18.22 -7.89
N CYS A 451 25.56 19.11 -8.32
CA CYS A 451 25.47 19.47 -9.73
C CYS A 451 26.59 20.45 -10.15
N ALA A 452 27.12 20.25 -11.35
CA ALA A 452 27.94 21.26 -12.01
C ALA A 452 27.03 22.28 -12.69
N VAL A 453 27.13 23.55 -12.29
CA VAL A 453 26.30 24.64 -12.81
C VAL A 453 27.15 25.64 -13.59
N THR A 454 26.78 25.87 -14.85
CA THR A 454 27.42 26.81 -15.78
C THR A 454 26.39 27.66 -16.51
N GLY A 455 26.82 28.72 -17.19
CA GLY A 455 25.94 29.65 -17.91
C GLY A 455 25.39 30.77 -17.02
N ASP A 456 24.78 31.76 -17.67
CA ASP A 456 24.21 32.92 -16.99
C ASP A 456 22.70 32.79 -16.80
N ASP A 457 21.94 32.84 -17.89
CA ASP A 457 20.53 32.51 -17.94
C ASP A 457 20.20 32.14 -19.40
N PRO A 458 19.67 30.93 -19.68
CA PRO A 458 19.38 29.86 -18.72
C PRO A 458 20.65 29.21 -18.15
N LEU A 459 20.52 28.65 -16.95
CA LEU A 459 21.53 27.80 -16.32
C LEU A 459 21.64 26.47 -17.08
N THR A 460 22.86 25.98 -17.22
CA THR A 460 23.17 24.63 -17.69
C THR A 460 23.67 23.81 -16.50
N VAL A 461 22.85 22.87 -16.06
CA VAL A 461 23.04 22.08 -14.84
C VAL A 461 23.33 20.64 -15.24
N THR A 462 24.51 20.14 -14.88
CA THR A 462 24.89 18.75 -15.11
C THR A 462 24.82 18.00 -13.79
N PRO A 463 23.86 17.08 -13.60
CA PRO A 463 23.71 16.35 -12.35
C PRO A 463 24.88 15.39 -12.12
N PRO A 464 25.17 15.01 -10.86
CA PRO A 464 26.17 14.00 -10.56
C PRO A 464 25.67 12.58 -10.93
N SER A 465 26.59 11.62 -11.06
CA SER A 465 26.27 10.24 -11.50
C SER A 465 25.36 9.47 -10.52
N TRP A 466 25.34 9.83 -9.24
CA TRP A 466 24.46 9.23 -8.23
C TRP A 466 23.04 9.81 -8.19
N ARG A 467 22.72 10.81 -9.04
CA ARG A 467 21.39 11.44 -9.13
C ARG A 467 20.70 11.15 -10.47
N PRO A 468 20.34 9.88 -10.75
CA PRO A 468 19.66 9.52 -11.98
C PRO A 468 18.22 10.05 -12.05
N ASP A 469 17.67 10.51 -10.93
CA ASP A 469 16.38 11.16 -10.78
C ASP A 469 16.34 12.56 -11.41
N LEU A 470 17.47 13.27 -11.45
CA LEU A 470 17.57 14.61 -12.03
C LEU A 470 17.64 14.53 -13.57
N THR A 471 16.49 14.71 -14.22
CA THR A 471 16.34 14.56 -15.68
C THR A 471 15.67 15.74 -16.37
N MET A 472 14.97 16.59 -15.62
CA MET A 472 14.22 17.73 -16.14
C MET A 472 14.25 18.93 -15.18
N PRO A 473 13.85 20.14 -15.64
CA PRO A 473 13.86 21.34 -14.79
C PRO A 473 13.00 21.22 -13.52
N ALA A 474 11.93 20.42 -13.54
CA ALA A 474 11.08 20.22 -12.36
C ALA A 474 11.85 19.55 -11.21
N ASP A 475 12.72 18.59 -11.51
CA ASP A 475 13.53 17.89 -10.51
C ASP A 475 14.53 18.87 -9.86
N LEU A 476 15.13 19.76 -10.66
CA LEU A 476 16.02 20.81 -10.15
C LEU A 476 15.28 21.84 -9.27
N VAL A 477 14.02 22.14 -9.59
CA VAL A 477 13.17 23.01 -8.77
C VAL A 477 12.92 22.37 -7.41
N GLU A 478 12.62 21.07 -7.36
CA GLU A 478 12.42 20.35 -6.11
C GLU A 478 13.65 20.45 -5.20
N GLU A 479 14.85 20.26 -5.75
CA GLU A 479 16.11 20.36 -4.99
C GLU A 479 16.32 21.73 -4.36
N VAL A 480 15.99 22.80 -5.09
CA VAL A 480 16.09 24.16 -4.54
C VAL A 480 15.04 24.38 -3.45
N LEU A 481 13.79 24.03 -3.71
CA LEU A 481 12.67 24.29 -2.79
C LEU A 481 12.80 23.50 -1.48
N ARG A 482 13.22 22.24 -1.55
CA ARG A 482 13.35 21.42 -0.33
C ARG A 482 14.47 21.92 0.58
N LEU A 483 15.57 22.42 0.02
CA LEU A 483 16.73 22.90 0.78
C LEU A 483 16.55 24.31 1.31
N GLU A 484 15.75 25.14 0.62
CA GLU A 484 15.33 26.44 1.15
C GLU A 484 14.22 26.33 2.20
N GLY A 485 13.53 25.18 2.29
CA GLY A 485 12.46 24.95 3.24
C GLY A 485 11.08 25.15 2.61
N LEU A 486 10.27 24.10 2.59
CA LEU A 486 8.90 24.17 2.10
C LEU A 486 7.99 24.99 3.03
N GLU A 487 8.35 25.08 4.31
CA GLU A 487 7.69 25.88 5.35
C GLU A 487 7.75 27.39 5.10
N ASP A 488 8.73 27.86 4.33
CA ASP A 488 8.92 29.27 4.01
C ASP A 488 8.10 29.71 2.78
N ILE A 489 7.44 28.77 2.09
CA ILE A 489 6.57 29.07 0.95
C ILE A 489 5.26 29.72 1.45
N PRO A 490 4.90 30.93 0.97
CA PRO A 490 3.73 31.65 1.46
C PRO A 490 2.42 31.00 1.00
N VAL A 491 1.47 30.86 1.92
CA VAL A 491 0.12 30.40 1.60
C VAL A 491 -0.66 31.51 0.89
N THR A 492 -0.65 31.48 -0.45
CA THR A 492 -1.38 32.42 -1.30
C THR A 492 -2.60 31.76 -1.93
N LEU A 493 -3.79 32.24 -1.60
CA LEU A 493 -5.02 31.71 -2.20
C LEU A 493 -5.10 32.07 -3.69
N PRO A 494 -5.24 31.08 -4.60
CA PRO A 494 -5.38 31.36 -6.03
C PRO A 494 -6.73 32.02 -6.34
N VAL A 495 -6.75 32.96 -7.28
CA VAL A 495 -8.00 33.52 -7.81
C VAL A 495 -8.59 32.54 -8.83
N ALA A 496 -9.47 31.67 -8.37
CA ALA A 496 -10.19 30.77 -9.25
C ALA A 496 -11.21 31.52 -10.13
N PRO A 497 -11.41 31.12 -11.39
CA PRO A 497 -12.50 31.65 -12.21
C PRO A 497 -13.86 31.29 -11.59
N ALA A 498 -14.91 32.04 -11.96
CA ALA A 498 -16.26 31.75 -11.49
C ALA A 498 -16.72 30.34 -11.90
N GLY A 499 -16.90 29.47 -10.90
CA GLY A 499 -17.39 28.11 -11.11
C GLY A 499 -18.86 28.06 -11.52
N ARG A 500 -19.26 27.01 -12.23
CA ARG A 500 -20.66 26.75 -12.61
C ARG A 500 -21.48 26.04 -11.51
N GLY A 501 -20.88 25.78 -10.35
CA GLY A 501 -21.51 25.03 -9.27
C GLY A 501 -21.66 23.53 -9.57
N LEU A 502 -22.67 22.91 -8.96
CA LEU A 502 -22.96 21.47 -9.09
C LEU A 502 -23.68 21.17 -10.41
N THR A 503 -23.30 20.06 -11.04
CA THR A 503 -24.03 19.54 -12.21
C THR A 503 -25.41 18.99 -11.82
N PRO A 504 -26.38 18.92 -12.74
CA PRO A 504 -27.69 18.29 -12.49
C PRO A 504 -27.59 16.86 -11.95
N ARG A 505 -26.61 16.07 -12.43
CA ARG A 505 -26.33 14.70 -11.95
C ARG A 505 -25.92 14.69 -10.47
N GLN A 506 -25.04 15.60 -10.07
CA GLN A 506 -24.59 15.72 -8.68
C GLN A 506 -25.72 16.20 -7.76
N ILE A 507 -26.54 17.16 -8.22
CA ILE A 507 -27.72 17.63 -7.48
C ILE A 507 -28.71 16.48 -7.28
N ARG A 508 -29.04 15.74 -8.34
CA ARG A 508 -29.93 14.56 -8.26
C ARG A 508 -29.40 13.51 -7.29
N ARG A 509 -28.12 13.15 -7.37
CA ARG A 509 -27.51 12.19 -6.45
C ARG A 509 -27.69 12.60 -4.98
N ARG A 510 -27.41 13.86 -4.65
CA ARG A 510 -27.58 14.38 -3.29
C ARG A 510 -29.05 14.41 -2.87
N ALA A 511 -29.93 14.84 -3.76
CA ALA A 511 -31.38 14.89 -3.49
C ALA A 511 -31.94 13.50 -3.20
N VAL A 512 -31.55 12.48 -3.97
CA VAL A 512 -31.95 11.08 -3.75
C VAL A 512 -31.46 10.56 -2.41
N GLY A 513 -30.19 10.77 -2.08
CA GLY A 513 -29.63 10.37 -0.77
C GLY A 513 -30.37 11.03 0.40
N HIS A 514 -30.56 12.36 0.34
CA HIS A 514 -31.31 13.08 1.38
C HIS A 514 -32.75 12.61 1.49
N ALA A 515 -33.43 12.32 0.37
CA ALA A 515 -34.82 11.88 0.39
C ALA A 515 -34.96 10.49 1.03
N LEU A 516 -34.06 9.55 0.74
CA LEU A 516 -34.03 8.23 1.37
C LEU A 516 -33.70 8.33 2.86
N ALA A 517 -32.71 9.16 3.23
CA ALA A 517 -32.39 9.39 4.64
C ALA A 517 -33.57 9.99 5.42
N HIS A 518 -34.26 10.99 4.87
CA HIS A 518 -35.47 11.55 5.47
C HIS A 518 -36.64 10.55 5.53
N ALA A 519 -36.66 9.56 4.63
CA ALA A 519 -37.63 8.48 4.65
C ALA A 519 -37.26 7.34 5.62
N GLY A 520 -36.18 7.49 6.40
CA GLY A 520 -35.80 6.56 7.47
C GLY A 520 -34.77 5.49 7.06
N TYR A 521 -34.23 5.54 5.85
CA TYR A 521 -33.22 4.59 5.39
C TYR A 521 -31.81 5.02 5.83
N LEU A 522 -31.03 4.07 6.33
CA LEU A 522 -29.63 4.31 6.70
C LEU A 522 -28.71 4.05 5.51
N GLU A 523 -27.82 5.01 5.20
CA GLU A 523 -26.86 4.84 4.11
C GLU A 523 -25.79 3.82 4.50
N ILE A 524 -25.44 2.96 3.55
CA ILE A 524 -24.21 2.17 3.60
C ILE A 524 -23.38 2.43 2.35
N ILE A 525 -22.07 2.20 2.46
CA ILE A 525 -21.17 2.15 1.31
C ILE A 525 -21.09 0.70 0.84
N PRO A 526 -21.78 0.30 -0.25
CA PRO A 526 -21.75 -1.07 -0.72
C PRO A 526 -20.35 -1.41 -1.25
N THR A 527 -19.81 -2.56 -0.84
CA THR A 527 -18.59 -3.10 -1.44
C THR A 527 -18.86 -3.47 -2.90
N PRO A 528 -17.94 -3.17 -3.84
CA PRO A 528 -18.10 -3.60 -5.22
C PRO A 528 -17.80 -5.10 -5.40
N PHE A 529 -17.13 -5.74 -4.44
CA PHE A 529 -16.69 -7.13 -4.53
C PHE A 529 -17.79 -8.09 -4.09
N THR A 530 -18.17 -8.99 -4.98
CA THR A 530 -19.28 -9.92 -4.79
C THR A 530 -18.80 -11.37 -4.84
N ALA A 531 -19.40 -12.21 -4.00
CA ALA A 531 -19.15 -13.65 -3.99
C ALA A 531 -19.45 -14.30 -5.36
N ALA A 532 -18.61 -15.24 -5.78
CA ALA A 532 -18.72 -15.87 -7.10
C ALA A 532 -20.02 -16.68 -7.29
N ASP A 533 -20.62 -17.16 -6.20
CA ASP A 533 -21.80 -18.03 -6.15
C ASP A 533 -23.10 -17.27 -5.84
N VAL A 534 -23.07 -15.93 -5.71
CA VAL A 534 -24.25 -15.16 -5.29
C VAL A 534 -25.44 -15.36 -6.24
N PHE A 535 -25.18 -15.44 -7.55
CA PHE A 535 -26.22 -15.58 -8.55
C PHE A 535 -26.77 -17.01 -8.61
N ASP A 536 -25.97 -18.00 -8.19
CA ASP A 536 -26.42 -19.37 -8.00
C ASP A 536 -27.32 -19.47 -6.76
N THR A 537 -26.94 -18.81 -5.67
CA THR A 537 -27.76 -18.64 -4.46
C THR A 537 -29.12 -18.01 -4.78
N TRP A 538 -29.17 -17.09 -5.74
CA TRP A 538 -30.41 -16.46 -6.19
C TRP A 538 -31.19 -17.28 -7.23
N GLY A 539 -30.59 -18.35 -7.76
CA GLY A 539 -31.19 -19.18 -8.81
C GLY A 539 -31.31 -18.48 -10.16
N LEU A 540 -30.43 -17.52 -10.47
CA LEU A 540 -30.44 -16.84 -11.77
C LEU A 540 -30.07 -17.81 -12.89
N ALA A 541 -30.69 -17.66 -14.06
CA ALA A 541 -30.35 -18.43 -15.25
C ALA A 541 -28.89 -18.20 -15.67
N ALA A 542 -28.28 -19.18 -16.36
CA ALA A 542 -26.87 -19.12 -16.75
C ALA A 542 -26.55 -17.97 -17.72
N ASP A 543 -27.53 -17.57 -18.53
CA ASP A 543 -27.48 -16.48 -19.50
C ASP A 543 -27.98 -15.14 -18.94
N ASP A 544 -28.28 -15.04 -17.64
CA ASP A 544 -28.69 -13.79 -17.01
C ASP A 544 -27.58 -12.73 -17.17
N PRO A 545 -27.87 -11.52 -17.70
CA PRO A 545 -26.88 -10.48 -17.94
C PRO A 545 -26.08 -10.09 -16.69
N ARG A 546 -26.64 -10.24 -15.49
CA ARG A 546 -25.95 -9.94 -14.23
C ARG A 546 -24.78 -10.88 -13.96
N ARG A 547 -24.76 -12.06 -14.57
CA ARG A 547 -23.62 -13.00 -14.50
C ARG A 547 -22.43 -12.57 -15.34
N ALA A 548 -22.62 -11.65 -16.29
CA ALA A 548 -21.54 -11.04 -17.07
C ALA A 548 -20.78 -9.98 -16.24
N ALA A 549 -20.23 -10.40 -15.11
CA ALA A 549 -19.50 -9.56 -14.17
C ALA A 549 -18.00 -9.49 -14.53
N VAL A 550 -17.39 -8.33 -14.27
CA VAL A 550 -15.94 -8.17 -14.41
C VAL A 550 -15.23 -8.91 -13.27
N ARG A 551 -14.21 -9.71 -13.60
CA ARG A 551 -13.42 -10.47 -12.63
C ARG A 551 -12.10 -9.76 -12.31
N VAL A 552 -11.85 -9.54 -11.04
CA VAL A 552 -10.56 -9.07 -10.52
C VAL A 552 -9.58 -10.23 -10.46
N VAL A 553 -8.36 -10.01 -10.95
CA VAL A 553 -7.32 -11.05 -11.08
C VAL A 553 -6.68 -11.38 -9.74
N ASN A 554 -6.54 -10.38 -8.88
CA ASN A 554 -5.86 -10.44 -7.59
C ASN A 554 -6.74 -9.91 -6.44
N PRO A 555 -7.93 -10.51 -6.20
CA PRO A 555 -8.80 -10.07 -5.11
C PRO A 555 -8.15 -10.39 -3.75
N LEU A 556 -8.51 -9.62 -2.72
CA LEU A 556 -8.10 -9.92 -1.33
C LEU A 556 -8.71 -11.24 -0.85
N GLU A 557 -9.95 -11.52 -1.25
CA GLU A 557 -10.70 -12.75 -0.97
C GLU A 557 -10.94 -13.51 -2.28
N ALA A 558 -10.42 -14.74 -2.39
CA ALA A 558 -10.46 -15.52 -3.64
C ALA A 558 -11.89 -15.92 -4.07
N ASP A 559 -12.81 -16.05 -3.12
CA ASP A 559 -14.23 -16.34 -3.31
C ASP A 559 -15.07 -15.10 -3.65
N ARG A 560 -14.50 -13.88 -3.54
CA ARG A 560 -15.12 -12.60 -3.94
C ARG A 560 -14.42 -11.90 -5.12
N PRO A 561 -14.23 -12.58 -6.27
CA PRO A 561 -13.44 -12.03 -7.36
C PRO A 561 -14.26 -11.14 -8.32
N LEU A 562 -15.58 -11.02 -8.16
CA LEU A 562 -16.45 -10.36 -9.13
C LEU A 562 -16.77 -8.92 -8.71
N LEU A 563 -16.70 -7.98 -9.66
CA LEU A 563 -17.30 -6.66 -9.49
C LEU A 563 -18.81 -6.75 -9.71
N GLY A 564 -19.60 -6.21 -8.79
CA GLY A 564 -21.06 -6.32 -8.79
C GLY A 564 -21.72 -5.65 -10.00
N THR A 565 -22.57 -6.39 -10.70
CA THR A 565 -23.50 -5.90 -11.74
C THR A 565 -24.79 -5.32 -11.15
N THR A 566 -24.98 -5.45 -9.84
CA THR A 566 -26.10 -4.98 -9.03
C THR A 566 -25.55 -4.64 -7.63
N LEU A 567 -26.18 -3.68 -6.94
CA LEU A 567 -25.83 -3.31 -5.56
C LEU A 567 -26.38 -4.30 -4.53
N LEU A 568 -27.43 -5.04 -4.88
CA LEU A 568 -28.18 -5.88 -3.94
C LEU A 568 -27.32 -6.90 -3.17
N PRO A 569 -26.30 -7.57 -3.74
CA PRO A 569 -25.46 -8.49 -2.97
C PRO A 569 -24.82 -7.85 -1.74
N ALA A 570 -24.17 -6.69 -1.92
CA ALA A 570 -23.51 -5.96 -0.84
C ALA A 570 -24.51 -5.38 0.16
N MET A 571 -25.67 -4.92 -0.34
CA MET A 571 -26.77 -4.44 0.48
C MET A 571 -27.33 -5.55 1.39
N LEU A 572 -27.62 -6.73 0.82
CA LEU A 572 -28.19 -7.86 1.54
C LEU A 572 -27.19 -8.48 2.52
N GLU A 573 -25.90 -8.51 2.19
CA GLU A 573 -24.86 -8.91 3.15
C GLU A 573 -24.84 -7.99 4.37
N SER A 574 -24.94 -6.68 4.15
CA SER A 574 -24.95 -5.70 5.23
C SER A 574 -26.22 -5.78 6.08
N LEU A 575 -27.37 -6.03 5.46
CA LEU A 575 -28.62 -6.31 6.17
C LEU A 575 -28.46 -7.57 7.04
N ARG A 576 -28.00 -8.69 6.46
CA ARG A 576 -27.76 -9.95 7.18
C ARG A 576 -26.82 -9.78 8.37
N ARG A 577 -25.73 -9.01 8.19
CA ARG A 577 -24.76 -8.71 9.25
C ARG A 577 -25.42 -8.00 10.44
N ASN A 578 -26.30 -7.03 10.17
CA ASN A 578 -27.02 -6.30 11.23
C ASN A 578 -28.05 -7.19 11.94
N VAL A 579 -28.81 -7.98 11.18
CA VAL A 579 -29.75 -8.97 11.74
C VAL A 579 -29.04 -9.95 12.66
N SER A 580 -27.88 -10.48 12.25
CA SER A 580 -27.09 -11.39 13.11
C SER A 580 -26.57 -10.76 14.40
N ARG A 581 -26.56 -9.42 14.48
CA ARG A 581 -26.18 -8.63 15.67
C ARG A 581 -27.39 -8.15 16.47
N GLY A 582 -28.59 -8.62 16.14
CA GLY A 582 -29.84 -8.32 16.87
C GLY A 582 -30.64 -7.13 16.33
N GLN A 583 -30.17 -6.47 15.26
CA GLN A 583 -30.93 -5.39 14.61
C GLN A 583 -31.87 -5.98 13.55
N VAL A 584 -33.06 -6.38 13.99
CA VAL A 584 -34.05 -7.12 13.17
C VAL A 584 -35.02 -6.23 12.40
N ASP A 585 -35.18 -4.98 12.84
CA ASP A 585 -36.00 -3.94 12.20
C ASP A 585 -35.04 -2.93 11.55
N LEU A 586 -34.85 -3.02 10.23
CA LEU A 586 -33.81 -2.28 9.55
C LEU A 586 -34.20 -1.93 8.13
N SER A 587 -33.90 -0.70 7.72
CA SER A 587 -33.96 -0.26 6.33
C SER A 587 -32.65 0.45 5.95
N LEU A 588 -32.02 -0.05 4.89
CA LEU A 588 -30.73 0.42 4.39
C LEU A 588 -30.90 0.94 2.97
N TYR A 589 -30.09 1.93 2.60
CA TYR A 589 -29.92 2.31 1.20
C TYR A 589 -28.44 2.44 0.83
N GLY A 590 -28.15 2.25 -0.45
CA GLY A 590 -26.82 2.42 -1.01
C GLY A 590 -26.91 3.10 -2.38
N LEU A 591 -25.92 3.94 -2.68
CA LEU A 591 -25.85 4.68 -3.93
C LEU A 591 -24.42 4.62 -4.46
N ALA A 592 -24.20 3.77 -5.45
CA ALA A 592 -22.88 3.49 -6.00
C ALA A 592 -22.98 3.03 -7.46
N GLN A 593 -21.85 3.09 -8.16
CA GLN A 593 -21.76 2.53 -9.50
C GLN A 593 -21.75 0.99 -9.46
N VAL A 594 -22.32 0.38 -10.49
CA VAL A 594 -22.15 -1.06 -10.78
C VAL A 594 -21.15 -1.24 -11.93
N SER A 595 -20.76 -2.47 -12.25
CA SER A 595 -19.86 -2.77 -13.37
C SER A 595 -20.49 -3.79 -14.32
N LEU A 596 -20.86 -3.34 -15.52
CA LEU A 596 -21.46 -4.16 -16.56
C LEU A 596 -20.41 -4.45 -17.64
N ALA A 597 -20.02 -5.72 -17.80
CA ALA A 597 -18.97 -6.09 -18.74
C ALA A 597 -19.37 -5.74 -20.19
N ARG A 598 -18.44 -5.12 -20.93
CA ARG A 598 -18.54 -4.88 -22.37
C ARG A 598 -17.18 -5.06 -23.04
N GLY A 599 -17.17 -5.26 -24.36
CA GLY A 599 -15.95 -5.34 -25.15
C GLY A 599 -15.11 -6.60 -24.89
N THR A 600 -13.81 -6.52 -25.18
CA THR A 600 -12.87 -7.64 -25.13
C THR A 600 -12.07 -7.74 -23.83
N GLY A 601 -12.29 -6.80 -22.88
CA GLY A 601 -11.55 -6.74 -21.61
C GLY A 601 -10.09 -6.29 -21.74
N ARG A 602 -9.70 -5.71 -22.88
CA ARG A 602 -8.35 -5.17 -23.12
C ARG A 602 -8.43 -3.69 -23.43
N SER A 603 -7.81 -2.87 -22.57
CA SER A 603 -7.69 -1.44 -22.82
C SER A 603 -6.44 -1.12 -23.64
N PRO A 604 -6.52 -0.21 -24.62
CA PRO A 604 -5.34 0.31 -25.29
C PRO A 604 -4.50 1.14 -24.29
N MET A 605 -3.20 1.26 -24.57
CA MET A 605 -2.25 2.07 -23.80
C MET A 605 -1.74 3.19 -24.70
N PRO A 606 -2.39 4.38 -24.68
CA PRO A 606 -1.95 5.53 -25.48
C PRO A 606 -0.54 5.99 -25.09
N ASP A 607 0.13 6.64 -26.04
CA ASP A 607 1.41 7.30 -25.81
C ASP A 607 1.28 8.46 -24.79
N THR A 608 2.31 8.66 -23.96
CA THR A 608 2.29 9.64 -22.86
C THR A 608 3.01 10.96 -23.18
N SER A 609 3.58 11.11 -24.39
CA SER A 609 4.29 12.35 -24.79
C SER A 609 3.35 13.54 -25.03
N GLY A 610 2.05 13.30 -25.12
CA GLY A 610 1.05 14.33 -25.33
C GLY A 610 -0.36 13.86 -25.03
N ARG A 611 -1.33 14.76 -25.26
CA ARG A 611 -2.74 14.42 -25.13
C ARG A 611 -3.14 13.46 -26.27
N PRO A 612 -3.75 12.29 -25.97
CA PRO A 612 -4.18 11.37 -27.02
C PRO A 612 -5.28 11.98 -27.91
N PRO A 613 -5.34 11.59 -29.19
CA PRO A 613 -6.40 12.02 -30.10
C PRO A 613 -7.77 11.52 -29.63
N ALA A 614 -8.83 12.20 -30.07
CA ALA A 614 -10.20 11.89 -29.64
C ALA A 614 -10.62 10.44 -29.91
N GLU A 615 -10.14 9.85 -31.01
CA GLU A 615 -10.42 8.45 -31.37
C GLU A 615 -9.81 7.45 -30.38
N GLU A 616 -8.58 7.69 -29.92
CA GLU A 616 -7.95 6.85 -28.90
C GLU A 616 -8.62 7.00 -27.54
N ILE A 617 -9.03 8.22 -27.18
CA ILE A 617 -9.82 8.47 -25.95
C ILE A 617 -11.12 7.66 -26.01
N ALA A 618 -11.83 7.69 -27.14
CA ALA A 618 -13.05 6.91 -27.34
C ALA A 618 -12.77 5.41 -27.22
N ALA A 619 -11.69 4.91 -27.84
CA ALA A 619 -11.30 3.51 -27.75
C ALA A 619 -10.98 3.05 -26.32
N VAL A 620 -10.31 3.90 -25.51
CA VAL A 620 -10.08 3.64 -24.08
C VAL A 620 -11.40 3.60 -23.31
N ILE A 621 -12.29 4.57 -23.54
CA ILE A 621 -13.58 4.62 -22.85
C ILE A 621 -14.39 3.36 -23.19
N ASP A 622 -14.49 3.01 -24.47
CA ASP A 622 -15.27 1.89 -24.97
C ASP A 622 -14.72 0.52 -24.55
N SER A 623 -13.43 0.42 -24.18
CA SER A 623 -12.84 -0.81 -23.64
C SER A 623 -13.16 -1.06 -22.17
N LEU A 624 -13.55 -0.04 -21.40
CA LEU A 624 -13.90 -0.16 -19.98
C LEU A 624 -15.31 -0.76 -19.81
N PRO A 625 -15.63 -1.43 -18.69
CA PRO A 625 -17.02 -1.79 -18.39
C PRO A 625 -17.91 -0.56 -18.29
N ALA A 626 -19.20 -0.70 -18.63
CA ALA A 626 -20.19 0.34 -18.37
C ALA A 626 -20.44 0.45 -16.86
N GLN A 627 -20.40 1.67 -16.33
CA GLN A 627 -20.45 1.93 -14.89
C GLN A 627 -21.59 2.89 -14.53
N PRO A 628 -22.87 2.51 -14.76
CA PRO A 628 -24.00 3.35 -14.40
C PRO A 628 -24.12 3.49 -12.89
N LEU A 629 -24.61 4.65 -12.46
CA LEU A 629 -24.90 4.93 -11.06
C LEU A 629 -26.22 4.26 -10.66
N HIS A 630 -26.18 3.33 -9.72
CA HIS A 630 -27.38 2.71 -9.17
C HIS A 630 -27.72 3.26 -7.79
N VAL A 631 -29.00 3.15 -7.42
CA VAL A 631 -29.48 3.30 -6.05
C VAL A 631 -30.27 2.05 -5.69
N ALA A 632 -30.04 1.54 -4.48
CA ALA A 632 -30.77 0.38 -3.98
C ALA A 632 -31.20 0.60 -2.53
N THR A 633 -32.33 0.00 -2.15
CA THR A 633 -32.76 -0.11 -0.75
C THR A 633 -33.03 -1.56 -0.41
N VAL A 634 -32.73 -1.96 0.82
CA VAL A 634 -33.12 -3.27 1.38
C VAL A 634 -33.68 -3.07 2.78
N ALA A 635 -34.72 -3.82 3.14
CA ALA A 635 -35.33 -3.70 4.45
C ALA A 635 -35.91 -5.03 4.94
N CYS A 636 -35.92 -5.20 6.26
CA CYS A 636 -36.53 -6.33 6.96
C CYS A 636 -37.15 -5.90 8.29
N GLY A 637 -38.02 -6.75 8.84
CA GLY A 637 -38.70 -6.48 10.10
C GLY A 637 -39.75 -5.37 9.97
N ARG A 638 -39.84 -4.53 10.98
CA ARG A 638 -40.83 -3.47 11.11
C ARG A 638 -40.33 -2.12 10.60
N VAL A 639 -41.22 -1.41 9.91
CA VAL A 639 -40.99 -0.01 9.50
C VAL A 639 -41.60 0.98 10.50
N GLU A 640 -42.69 0.57 11.16
CA GLU A 640 -43.28 1.28 12.28
C GLU A 640 -43.15 0.40 13.53
N LEU A 641 -42.53 0.92 14.58
CA LEU A 641 -42.32 0.20 15.83
C LEU A 641 -43.59 0.21 16.69
N ASP A 642 -43.68 -0.74 17.62
CA ASP A 642 -44.74 -0.71 18.64
C ASP A 642 -44.60 0.55 19.48
N THR A 643 -45.70 1.29 19.62
CA THR A 643 -45.75 2.51 20.42
C THR A 643 -47.03 2.55 21.26
N PRO A 644 -47.13 3.45 22.25
CA PRO A 644 -48.38 3.66 22.97
C PRO A 644 -49.57 4.08 22.07
N TRP A 645 -49.30 4.58 20.87
CA TRP A 645 -50.30 5.09 19.92
C TRP A 645 -50.89 4.00 19.02
N GLY A 646 -50.26 2.83 18.95
CA GLY A 646 -50.73 1.72 18.11
C GLY A 646 -49.68 0.61 17.93
N PRO A 647 -50.12 -0.57 17.43
CA PRO A 647 -49.21 -1.64 17.08
C PRO A 647 -48.30 -1.23 15.91
N GLY A 648 -47.09 -1.77 15.89
CA GLY A 648 -46.15 -1.61 14.79
C GLY A 648 -46.63 -2.30 13.51
N ARG A 649 -45.95 -1.98 12.41
CA ARG A 649 -46.24 -2.48 11.07
C ARG A 649 -44.98 -3.03 10.42
N ASP A 650 -45.11 -4.23 9.86
CA ASP A 650 -44.04 -4.86 9.07
C ASP A 650 -43.75 -4.07 7.79
N TYR A 651 -42.48 -4.08 7.38
CA TYR A 651 -42.07 -3.60 6.06
C TYR A 651 -42.57 -4.58 4.98
N THR A 652 -43.14 -4.06 3.89
CA THR A 652 -43.77 -4.86 2.83
C THR A 652 -43.31 -4.46 1.43
N ALA A 653 -43.73 -5.22 0.41
CA ALA A 653 -43.50 -4.85 -0.99
C ALA A 653 -44.00 -3.42 -1.34
N ALA A 654 -45.05 -2.94 -0.67
CA ALA A 654 -45.56 -1.58 -0.88
C ALA A 654 -44.56 -0.51 -0.41
N ASP A 655 -43.84 -0.76 0.69
CA ASP A 655 -42.81 0.15 1.20
C ASP A 655 -41.58 0.16 0.28
N ALA A 656 -41.22 -0.99 -0.33
CA ALA A 656 -40.18 -1.05 -1.34
C ALA A 656 -40.55 -0.25 -2.60
N ILE A 657 -41.79 -0.33 -3.05
CA ILE A 657 -42.30 0.50 -4.15
C ILE A 657 -42.33 1.98 -3.76
N GLU A 658 -42.68 2.29 -2.50
CA GLU A 658 -42.63 3.66 -2.01
C GLU A 658 -41.20 4.21 -1.99
N SER A 659 -40.20 3.40 -1.64
CA SER A 659 -38.80 3.80 -1.73
C SER A 659 -38.40 4.20 -3.17
N ALA A 660 -38.88 3.47 -4.19
CA ALA A 660 -38.68 3.85 -5.59
C ALA A 660 -39.34 5.20 -5.90
N ARG A 661 -40.54 5.45 -5.37
CA ARG A 661 -41.24 6.73 -5.53
C ARG A 661 -40.53 7.87 -4.80
N VAL A 662 -39.92 7.63 -3.65
CA VAL A 662 -39.04 8.61 -2.97
C VAL A 662 -37.91 9.02 -3.90
N VAL A 663 -37.20 8.02 -4.48
CA VAL A 663 -36.12 8.26 -5.46
C VAL A 663 -36.64 9.05 -6.66
N ALA A 664 -37.77 8.65 -7.25
CA ALA A 664 -38.32 9.29 -8.43
C ALA A 664 -38.73 10.75 -8.19
N ARG A 665 -39.40 11.03 -7.05
CA ARG A 665 -39.75 12.40 -6.65
C ARG A 665 -38.50 13.25 -6.47
N ALA A 666 -37.46 12.72 -5.82
CA ALA A 666 -36.18 13.40 -5.65
C ALA A 666 -35.44 13.63 -6.97
N ALA A 667 -35.62 12.72 -7.95
CA ALA A 667 -35.07 12.82 -9.29
C ALA A 667 -35.92 13.66 -10.26
N GLY A 668 -37.14 14.08 -9.86
CA GLY A 668 -38.05 14.85 -10.68
C GLY A 668 -38.68 14.06 -11.85
N VAL A 669 -38.84 12.74 -11.70
CA VAL A 669 -39.43 11.85 -12.71
C VAL A 669 -40.71 11.20 -12.20
N GLU A 670 -41.60 10.82 -13.12
CA GLU A 670 -42.78 10.02 -12.81
C GLU A 670 -42.47 8.55 -13.06
N LEU A 671 -42.86 7.67 -12.13
CA LEU A 671 -42.70 6.23 -12.28
C LEU A 671 -43.99 5.56 -12.72
N GLU A 672 -43.88 4.76 -13.76
CA GLU A 672 -44.88 3.78 -14.16
C GLU A 672 -44.52 2.43 -13.52
N LEU A 673 -45.53 1.73 -12.99
CA LEU A 673 -45.35 0.44 -12.31
C LEU A 673 -46.08 -0.65 -13.08
N ALA A 674 -45.41 -1.77 -13.32
CA ALA A 674 -46.00 -2.97 -13.90
C ALA A 674 -45.63 -4.19 -13.06
N ALA A 675 -46.54 -5.18 -12.97
CA ALA A 675 -46.21 -6.46 -12.36
C ALA A 675 -45.16 -7.18 -13.22
N ALA A 676 -44.16 -7.78 -12.58
CA ALA A 676 -43.07 -8.46 -13.27
C ALA A 676 -42.64 -9.73 -12.55
N GLU A 677 -42.10 -10.68 -13.31
CA GLU A 677 -41.44 -11.86 -12.77
C GLU A 677 -39.94 -11.73 -13.02
N HIS A 678 -39.18 -11.33 -12.00
CA HIS A 678 -37.76 -11.08 -12.12
C HIS A 678 -37.05 -11.49 -10.82
N LEU A 679 -36.20 -12.52 -10.87
CA LEU A 679 -35.37 -12.87 -9.72
C LEU A 679 -34.36 -11.75 -9.42
N PRO A 680 -33.99 -11.50 -8.15
CA PRO A 680 -34.31 -12.27 -6.94
C PRO A 680 -35.66 -11.95 -6.27
N TRP A 681 -36.56 -11.21 -6.91
CA TRP A 681 -37.87 -10.86 -6.33
C TRP A 681 -38.90 -11.98 -6.47
N HIS A 682 -39.93 -11.91 -5.63
CA HIS A 682 -41.09 -12.81 -5.65
C HIS A 682 -42.01 -12.48 -6.84
N PRO A 683 -42.45 -13.47 -7.64
CA PRO A 683 -43.21 -13.22 -8.89
C PRO A 683 -44.52 -12.45 -8.68
N GLY A 684 -45.29 -12.80 -7.65
CA GLY A 684 -46.53 -12.09 -7.31
C GLY A 684 -46.36 -10.78 -6.53
N ARG A 685 -45.13 -10.36 -6.19
CA ARG A 685 -44.85 -9.20 -5.32
C ARG A 685 -43.66 -8.39 -5.82
N CYS A 686 -43.45 -8.38 -7.14
CA CYS A 686 -42.41 -7.62 -7.82
C CYS A 686 -43.05 -6.61 -8.76
N ALA A 687 -42.60 -5.37 -8.68
CA ALA A 687 -42.92 -4.31 -9.62
C ALA A 687 -41.68 -3.98 -10.44
N GLU A 688 -41.84 -3.98 -11.76
CA GLU A 688 -40.90 -3.33 -12.66
C GLU A 688 -41.16 -1.82 -12.66
N LEU A 689 -40.08 -1.05 -12.59
CA LEU A 689 -40.08 0.41 -12.52
C LEU A 689 -39.78 0.95 -13.91
N ARG A 690 -40.68 1.76 -14.47
CA ARG A 690 -40.52 2.36 -15.80
C ARG A 690 -40.55 3.88 -15.78
N VAL A 691 -39.77 4.49 -16.64
CA VAL A 691 -39.84 5.92 -16.96
C VAL A 691 -39.91 6.09 -18.47
N ALA A 692 -40.98 6.74 -18.95
CA ALA A 692 -41.23 6.90 -20.39
C ALA A 692 -41.19 5.56 -21.17
N GLY A 693 -41.75 4.50 -20.57
CA GLY A 693 -41.78 3.14 -21.13
C GLY A 693 -40.49 2.32 -21.01
N ALA A 694 -39.36 2.92 -20.62
CA ALA A 694 -38.09 2.20 -20.42
C ALA A 694 -37.98 1.65 -18.99
N VAL A 695 -37.53 0.40 -18.84
CA VAL A 695 -37.27 -0.22 -17.54
C VAL A 695 -36.03 0.38 -16.92
N VAL A 696 -36.17 0.91 -15.71
CA VAL A 696 -35.08 1.55 -14.96
C VAL A 696 -34.74 0.81 -13.67
N GLY A 697 -35.53 -0.20 -13.28
CA GLY A 697 -35.30 -0.92 -12.04
C GLY A 697 -36.44 -1.84 -11.64
N HIS A 698 -36.33 -2.40 -10.44
CA HIS A 698 -37.34 -3.29 -9.84
C HIS A 698 -37.48 -3.02 -8.33
N ALA A 699 -38.67 -3.27 -7.79
CA ALA A 699 -38.95 -3.16 -6.35
C ALA A 699 -39.94 -4.23 -5.88
N GLY A 700 -39.78 -4.74 -4.67
CA GLY A 700 -40.73 -5.70 -4.10
C GLY A 700 -40.19 -6.55 -2.96
N GLU A 701 -40.93 -7.61 -2.65
CA GLU A 701 -40.48 -8.66 -1.72
C GLU A 701 -39.54 -9.64 -2.43
N LEU A 702 -38.47 -10.06 -1.75
CA LEU A 702 -37.55 -11.08 -2.27
C LEU A 702 -38.23 -12.46 -2.30
N HIS A 703 -37.77 -13.31 -3.23
CA HIS A 703 -38.30 -14.66 -3.37
C HIS A 703 -37.97 -15.48 -2.10
N PRO A 704 -38.93 -16.24 -1.52
CA PRO A 704 -38.72 -16.97 -0.26
C PRO A 704 -37.56 -17.98 -0.31
N ALA A 705 -37.34 -18.61 -1.48
CA ALA A 705 -36.20 -19.50 -1.66
C ALA A 705 -34.86 -18.74 -1.63
N VAL A 706 -34.82 -17.51 -2.16
CA VAL A 706 -33.63 -16.64 -2.11
C VAL A 706 -33.38 -16.19 -0.68
N CYS A 707 -34.41 -15.77 0.07
CA CYS A 707 -34.24 -15.42 1.48
C CYS A 707 -33.66 -16.58 2.29
N ARG A 708 -34.19 -17.80 2.10
CA ARG A 708 -33.66 -18.99 2.80
C ARG A 708 -32.23 -19.31 2.40
N ALA A 709 -31.93 -19.33 1.11
CA ALA A 709 -30.59 -19.66 0.61
C ALA A 709 -29.54 -18.63 1.04
N ALA A 710 -29.89 -17.34 1.06
CA ALA A 710 -29.02 -16.25 1.48
C ALA A 710 -29.02 -15.97 2.99
N ASN A 711 -29.73 -16.77 3.80
CA ASN A 711 -29.91 -16.58 5.25
C ASN A 711 -30.40 -15.17 5.62
N LEU A 712 -31.40 -14.68 4.88
CA LEU A 712 -32.05 -13.39 5.11
C LEU A 712 -33.35 -13.61 5.89
N PRO A 713 -33.82 -12.60 6.65
CA PRO A 713 -35.16 -12.63 7.22
C PRO A 713 -36.24 -12.93 6.19
N GLU A 714 -37.28 -13.65 6.61
CA GLU A 714 -38.45 -13.85 5.77
C GLU A 714 -39.05 -12.50 5.36
N ARG A 715 -39.59 -12.43 4.14
CA ARG A 715 -40.20 -11.22 3.57
C ARG A 715 -39.28 -10.00 3.49
N THR A 716 -37.95 -10.19 3.52
CA THR A 716 -36.99 -9.13 3.19
C THR A 716 -37.38 -8.49 1.84
N CYS A 717 -37.40 -7.16 1.82
CA CYS A 717 -37.79 -6.37 0.67
C CYS A 717 -36.59 -5.66 0.07
N ALA A 718 -36.63 -5.42 -1.24
CA ALA A 718 -35.57 -4.74 -1.97
C ALA A 718 -36.10 -3.87 -3.10
N MET A 719 -35.39 -2.79 -3.40
CA MET A 719 -35.54 -1.96 -4.59
C MET A 719 -34.17 -1.67 -5.16
N GLU A 720 -34.02 -1.71 -6.48
CA GLU A 720 -32.84 -1.20 -7.18
C GLU A 720 -33.25 -0.47 -8.44
N LEU A 721 -32.61 0.66 -8.70
CA LEU A 721 -32.88 1.55 -9.84
C LEU A 721 -31.56 2.11 -10.42
N ASP A 722 -31.46 2.14 -11.75
CA ASP A 722 -30.41 2.82 -12.50
C ASP A 722 -30.72 4.33 -12.56
N LEU A 723 -29.96 5.13 -11.79
CA LEU A 723 -30.13 6.58 -11.76
C LEU A 723 -29.68 7.24 -13.07
N ASP A 724 -28.77 6.63 -13.82
CA ASP A 724 -28.28 7.18 -15.08
C ASP A 724 -29.26 6.95 -16.22
N ALA A 725 -30.07 5.90 -16.14
CA ALA A 725 -31.21 5.69 -17.04
C ALA A 725 -32.32 6.75 -16.86
N LEU A 726 -32.35 7.48 -15.73
CA LEU A 726 -33.33 8.54 -15.51
C LEU A 726 -32.98 9.82 -16.31
N PRO A 727 -33.95 10.42 -17.04
CA PRO A 727 -33.72 11.66 -17.75
C PRO A 727 -33.43 12.82 -16.80
N LEU A 728 -32.56 13.74 -17.23
CA LEU A 728 -32.33 15.02 -16.56
C LEU A 728 -33.19 16.07 -17.26
N ALA A 729 -34.40 16.29 -16.76
CA ALA A 729 -35.31 17.28 -17.31
C ALA A 729 -35.56 18.40 -16.29
N GLU A 730 -35.38 19.65 -16.72
CA GLU A 730 -35.81 20.80 -15.94
C GLU A 730 -37.34 20.94 -16.06
N ARG A 731 -38.03 20.87 -14.93
CA ARG A 731 -39.49 21.04 -14.85
C ARG A 731 -39.80 22.35 -14.15
N LEU A 732 -40.48 23.26 -14.84
CA LEU A 732 -40.94 24.56 -14.32
C LEU A 732 -42.48 24.58 -14.27
N PRO A 733 -43.11 23.84 -13.34
CA PRO A 733 -44.57 23.73 -13.30
C PRO A 733 -45.22 25.07 -12.93
N ALA A 734 -46.30 25.43 -13.63
CA ALA A 734 -47.15 26.59 -13.36
C ALA A 734 -48.62 26.13 -13.17
N PRO A 735 -48.94 25.43 -12.06
CA PRO A 735 -50.27 24.89 -11.85
C PRO A 735 -51.31 26.02 -11.75
N ARG A 736 -52.43 25.87 -12.45
CA ARG A 736 -53.57 26.77 -12.31
C ARG A 736 -54.39 26.33 -11.09
N LEU A 737 -54.63 27.24 -10.15
CA LEU A 737 -55.38 26.97 -8.93
C LEU A 737 -56.73 27.69 -8.99
N SER A 738 -57.84 26.94 -9.03
CA SER A 738 -59.18 27.51 -9.03
C SER A 738 -59.67 27.81 -7.62
N SER A 739 -60.21 29.02 -7.45
CA SER A 739 -60.84 29.49 -6.21
C SER A 739 -62.29 29.02 -6.05
N PHE A 740 -62.89 28.39 -7.08
CA PHE A 740 -64.27 27.93 -7.04
C PHE A 740 -64.42 26.66 -6.18
N PRO A 741 -65.58 26.44 -5.53
CA PRO A 741 -65.80 25.25 -4.71
C PRO A 741 -65.65 23.95 -5.52
N ALA A 742 -65.12 22.92 -4.88
CA ALA A 742 -65.05 21.57 -5.46
C ALA A 742 -66.31 20.75 -5.11
N VAL A 743 -66.69 19.85 -6.01
CA VAL A 743 -67.73 18.84 -5.79
C VAL A 743 -67.05 17.50 -5.57
N HIS A 744 -67.40 16.82 -4.48
CA HIS A 744 -66.87 15.50 -4.12
C HIS A 744 -67.91 14.43 -4.44
N GLN A 745 -67.53 13.42 -5.21
CA GLN A 745 -68.37 12.26 -5.48
C GLN A 745 -67.56 10.98 -5.41
N ASP A 746 -68.15 9.94 -4.86
CA ASP A 746 -67.54 8.61 -4.86
C ASP A 746 -68.03 7.78 -6.05
N LEU A 747 -67.13 6.93 -6.55
CA LEU A 747 -67.39 5.98 -7.63
C LEU A 747 -66.86 4.61 -7.23
N ALA A 748 -67.76 3.65 -7.03
CA ALA A 748 -67.43 2.25 -6.77
C ALA A 748 -67.60 1.40 -8.04
N LEU A 749 -66.53 0.72 -8.45
CA LEU A 749 -66.49 -0.13 -9.64
C LEU A 749 -66.09 -1.55 -9.28
N VAL A 750 -66.92 -2.53 -9.66
CA VAL A 750 -66.58 -3.95 -9.58
C VAL A 750 -65.82 -4.34 -10.84
N VAL A 751 -64.62 -4.89 -10.66
CA VAL A 751 -63.73 -5.35 -11.73
C VAL A 751 -63.22 -6.76 -11.43
N ASP A 752 -62.67 -7.41 -12.44
CA ASP A 752 -61.90 -8.65 -12.27
C ASP A 752 -60.66 -8.39 -11.39
N ASP A 753 -60.30 -9.33 -10.52
CA ASP A 753 -59.20 -9.16 -9.55
C ASP A 753 -57.83 -9.01 -10.23
N ALA A 754 -57.67 -9.52 -11.45
CA ALA A 754 -56.45 -9.35 -12.25
C ALA A 754 -56.27 -7.92 -12.80
N VAL A 755 -57.34 -7.12 -12.89
CA VAL A 755 -57.26 -5.76 -13.45
C VAL A 755 -56.56 -4.81 -12.48
N PRO A 756 -55.42 -4.20 -12.85
CA PRO A 756 -54.70 -3.29 -11.95
C PRO A 756 -55.54 -2.07 -11.56
N ALA A 757 -55.59 -1.74 -10.27
CA ALA A 757 -56.36 -0.58 -9.79
C ALA A 757 -55.87 0.74 -10.42
N ALA A 758 -54.57 0.87 -10.70
CA ALA A 758 -53.99 2.03 -11.37
C ALA A 758 -54.51 2.20 -12.82
N ALA A 759 -54.76 1.10 -13.54
CA ALA A 759 -55.32 1.16 -14.89
C ALA A 759 -56.77 1.66 -14.88
N VAL A 760 -57.55 1.21 -13.90
CA VAL A 760 -58.92 1.71 -13.65
C VAL A 760 -58.88 3.19 -13.26
N GLN A 761 -57.98 3.58 -12.36
CA GLN A 761 -57.80 4.98 -11.95
C GLN A 761 -57.45 5.91 -13.11
N ALA A 762 -56.50 5.51 -13.97
CA ALA A 762 -56.11 6.27 -15.15
C ALA A 762 -57.28 6.41 -16.14
N THR A 763 -58.07 5.36 -16.28
CA THR A 763 -59.25 5.36 -17.16
C THR A 763 -60.38 6.24 -16.61
N ILE A 764 -60.58 6.24 -15.29
CA ILE A 764 -61.49 7.18 -14.64
C ILE A 764 -61.03 8.61 -14.87
N ALA A 765 -59.74 8.88 -14.72
CA ALA A 765 -59.19 10.22 -14.92
C ALA A 765 -59.40 10.73 -16.35
N GLU A 766 -59.14 9.87 -17.34
CA GLU A 766 -59.38 10.18 -18.74
C GLU A 766 -60.87 10.41 -19.04
N GLY A 767 -61.74 9.52 -18.56
CA GLY A 767 -63.17 9.58 -18.86
C GLY A 767 -63.90 10.72 -18.15
N ALA A 768 -63.40 11.17 -17.00
CA ALA A 768 -63.94 12.30 -16.24
C ALA A 768 -63.57 13.66 -16.85
N GLY A 769 -62.51 13.71 -17.67
CA GLY A 769 -62.06 14.91 -18.39
C GLY A 769 -61.50 16.02 -17.50
N GLU A 770 -61.43 17.24 -18.05
CA GLU A 770 -60.75 18.40 -17.42
C GLU A 770 -61.38 18.87 -16.10
N LEU A 771 -62.64 18.51 -15.84
CA LEU A 771 -63.31 18.86 -14.59
C LEU A 771 -62.78 18.06 -13.39
N LEU A 772 -62.16 16.91 -13.62
CA LEU A 772 -61.61 16.09 -12.54
C LEU A 772 -60.28 16.70 -12.06
N GLU A 773 -60.30 17.25 -10.87
CA GLU A 773 -59.11 17.78 -10.20
C GLU A 773 -58.31 16.66 -9.51
N GLN A 774 -58.99 15.65 -8.97
CA GLN A 774 -58.33 14.55 -8.26
C GLN A 774 -59.16 13.26 -8.32
N VAL A 775 -58.48 12.12 -8.51
CA VAL A 775 -59.01 10.78 -8.24
C VAL A 775 -58.11 10.08 -7.24
N ARG A 776 -58.70 9.45 -6.22
CA ARG A 776 -57.99 8.67 -5.21
C ARG A 776 -58.72 7.38 -4.89
N LEU A 777 -58.07 6.24 -5.07
CA LEU A 777 -58.55 4.96 -4.52
C LEU A 777 -58.53 5.04 -2.99
N PHE A 778 -59.65 4.74 -2.33
CA PHE A 778 -59.72 4.74 -0.87
C PHE A 778 -60.18 3.42 -0.28
N ASP A 779 -60.79 2.53 -1.08
CA ASP A 779 -61.19 1.20 -0.61
C ASP A 779 -61.05 0.13 -1.70
N VAL A 780 -60.68 -1.08 -1.27
CA VAL A 780 -60.59 -2.30 -2.08
C VAL A 780 -61.30 -3.42 -1.33
N TYR A 781 -62.53 -3.69 -1.74
CA TYR A 781 -63.41 -4.62 -1.04
C TYR A 781 -63.58 -5.94 -1.83
N ARG A 782 -63.43 -7.07 -1.13
CA ARG A 782 -63.64 -8.43 -1.65
C ARG A 782 -64.69 -9.15 -0.80
N SER A 783 -65.64 -9.82 -1.43
CA SER A 783 -66.62 -10.68 -0.73
C SER A 783 -67.15 -11.77 -1.64
N GLU A 784 -67.67 -12.85 -1.05
CA GLU A 784 -68.33 -13.94 -1.81
C GLU A 784 -69.49 -13.41 -2.68
N ALA A 785 -70.19 -12.37 -2.23
CA ALA A 785 -71.30 -11.74 -2.96
C ALA A 785 -70.87 -11.04 -4.26
N LEU A 786 -69.58 -10.69 -4.43
CA LEU A 786 -69.04 -10.11 -5.66
C LEU A 786 -68.59 -11.19 -6.67
N GLY A 787 -68.46 -12.45 -6.23
CA GLY A 787 -67.79 -13.53 -6.94
C GLY A 787 -66.31 -13.64 -6.55
N ALA A 788 -65.77 -14.87 -6.55
CA ALA A 788 -64.42 -15.17 -6.04
C ALA A 788 -63.30 -14.43 -6.79
N ASP A 789 -63.50 -14.14 -8.08
CA ASP A 789 -62.49 -13.51 -8.96
C ASP A 789 -62.75 -12.02 -9.20
N ARG A 790 -63.58 -11.38 -8.36
CA ARG A 790 -63.93 -9.96 -8.51
C ARG A 790 -63.66 -9.17 -7.24
N ARG A 791 -63.37 -7.89 -7.43
CA ARG A 791 -63.21 -6.91 -6.35
C ARG A 791 -63.91 -5.61 -6.67
N SER A 792 -64.32 -4.90 -5.63
CA SER A 792 -64.88 -3.55 -5.73
C SER A 792 -63.79 -2.53 -5.40
N LEU A 793 -63.54 -1.60 -6.30
CA LEU A 793 -62.62 -0.48 -6.13
C LEU A 793 -63.44 0.80 -5.92
N ALA A 794 -63.25 1.46 -4.78
CA ALA A 794 -63.93 2.72 -4.49
C ALA A 794 -62.97 3.91 -4.64
N PHE A 795 -63.37 4.86 -5.49
CA PHE A 795 -62.61 6.05 -5.81
C PHE A 795 -63.33 7.29 -5.32
N ALA A 796 -62.59 8.17 -4.63
CA ALA A 796 -63.03 9.51 -4.32
C ALA A 796 -62.64 10.44 -5.47
N LEU A 797 -63.63 11.07 -6.09
CA LEU A 797 -63.46 12.01 -7.19
C LEU A 797 -63.71 13.42 -6.68
N ARG A 798 -62.79 14.33 -6.99
CA ARG A 798 -62.93 15.76 -6.72
C ARG A 798 -63.01 16.50 -8.04
N PHE A 799 -64.15 17.12 -8.30
CA PHE A 799 -64.40 17.90 -9.50
C PHE A 799 -64.32 19.39 -9.20
N ARG A 800 -63.69 20.17 -10.08
CA ARG A 800 -63.66 21.63 -9.97
C ARG A 800 -63.55 22.26 -11.35
N ALA A 801 -64.35 23.29 -11.61
CA ALA A 801 -64.20 24.11 -12.80
C ALA A 801 -63.25 25.30 -12.53
N MET A 802 -62.64 25.83 -13.59
CA MET A 802 -61.68 26.93 -13.50
C MET A 802 -62.33 28.31 -13.59
N ASP A 803 -63.56 28.37 -14.07
CA ASP A 803 -64.27 29.59 -14.46
C ASP A 803 -65.63 29.77 -13.76
N ARG A 804 -66.12 28.75 -13.04
CA ARG A 804 -67.42 28.77 -12.35
C ARG A 804 -67.50 27.78 -11.19
N THR A 805 -68.54 27.91 -10.37
CA THR A 805 -68.96 26.87 -9.43
C THR A 805 -69.69 25.78 -10.20
N LEU A 806 -69.27 24.52 -10.06
CA LEU A 806 -69.93 23.37 -10.69
C LEU A 806 -71.30 23.09 -10.06
N THR A 807 -72.26 22.72 -10.88
CA THR A 807 -73.50 22.10 -10.38
C THR A 807 -73.28 20.60 -10.12
N GLU A 808 -74.13 20.02 -9.27
CA GLU A 808 -74.07 18.57 -8.98
C GLU A 808 -74.35 17.72 -10.23
N ASP A 809 -75.19 18.22 -11.15
CA ASP A 809 -75.49 17.56 -12.42
C ASP A 809 -74.27 17.51 -13.35
N GLU A 810 -73.49 18.60 -13.43
CA GLU A 810 -72.26 18.65 -14.21
C GLU A 810 -71.21 17.65 -13.69
N ALA A 811 -71.02 17.59 -12.37
CA ALA A 811 -70.12 16.62 -11.75
C ALA A 811 -70.60 15.18 -11.96
N SER A 812 -71.91 14.94 -11.84
CA SER A 812 -72.51 13.62 -12.06
C SER A 812 -72.37 13.15 -13.51
N ALA A 813 -72.49 14.06 -14.48
CA ALA A 813 -72.26 13.74 -15.89
C ALA A 813 -70.81 13.31 -16.14
N ALA A 814 -69.83 14.01 -15.56
CA ALA A 814 -68.41 13.64 -15.66
C ALA A 814 -68.12 12.29 -14.98
N ARG A 815 -68.71 12.03 -13.80
CA ARG A 815 -68.61 10.73 -13.12
C ARG A 815 -69.17 9.59 -13.95
N LEU A 816 -70.35 9.79 -14.58
CA LEU A 816 -70.98 8.77 -15.42
C LEU A 816 -70.15 8.48 -16.68
N ALA A 817 -69.56 9.51 -17.30
CA ALA A 817 -68.64 9.33 -18.42
C ALA A 817 -67.40 8.51 -18.02
N ALA A 818 -66.83 8.78 -16.84
CA ALA A 818 -65.72 8.00 -16.28
C ALA A 818 -66.09 6.53 -16.04
N ALA A 819 -67.27 6.28 -15.47
CA ALA A 819 -67.78 4.93 -15.22
C ALA A 819 -68.02 4.16 -16.53
N GLU A 820 -68.58 4.82 -17.55
CA GLU A 820 -68.84 4.20 -18.85
C GLU A 820 -67.56 3.86 -19.62
N LEU A 821 -66.54 4.72 -19.53
CA LEU A 821 -65.23 4.42 -20.11
C LEU A 821 -64.55 3.25 -19.39
N ALA A 822 -64.62 3.21 -18.06
CA ALA A 822 -64.12 2.09 -17.27
C ALA A 822 -64.86 0.78 -17.59
N ARG A 823 -66.19 0.84 -17.81
CA ARG A 823 -66.99 -0.29 -18.28
C ARG A 823 -66.50 -0.81 -19.63
N THR A 824 -66.23 0.10 -20.56
CA THR A 824 -65.82 -0.25 -21.93
C THR A 824 -64.42 -0.85 -21.99
N ARG A 825 -63.46 -0.34 -21.20
CA ARG A 825 -62.06 -0.79 -21.25
C ARG A 825 -61.73 -1.96 -20.33
N HIS A 826 -62.36 -2.01 -19.15
CA HIS A 826 -62.01 -2.95 -18.09
C HIS A 826 -63.14 -3.91 -17.71
N GLY A 827 -64.29 -3.83 -18.39
CA GLY A 827 -65.49 -4.59 -18.01
C GLY A 827 -66.06 -4.17 -16.65
N ALA A 828 -65.71 -2.98 -16.16
CA ALA A 828 -66.09 -2.50 -14.84
C ALA A 828 -67.61 -2.32 -14.71
N GLN A 829 -68.20 -2.73 -13.58
CA GLN A 829 -69.62 -2.57 -13.31
C GLN A 829 -69.84 -1.60 -12.13
N PRO A 830 -70.66 -0.55 -12.28
CA PRO A 830 -70.97 0.35 -11.18
C PRO A 830 -71.67 -0.42 -10.06
N ARG A 831 -71.21 -0.22 -8.82
CA ARG A 831 -71.89 -0.72 -7.63
C ARG A 831 -72.78 0.40 -7.10
N MET A 832 -74.10 0.19 -7.14
CA MET A 832 -75.07 1.09 -6.51
C MET A 832 -75.12 0.87 -4.99
#